data_AF-A0A835SZ52-F1
#
_entry.id   AF-A0A835SZ52-F1
#
_cell.length_a   1.000
_cell.length_b   1.000
_cell.length_c   1.000
_cell.angle_alpha   90.00
_cell.angle_beta   90.00
_cell.angle_gamma   90.00
#
_symmetry.space_group_name_H-M   'P 1'
#
loop_
_entity.id
_entity.type
_entity.pdbx_description
1 polymer ?
#
loop_
_entity_poly.entity_id
_entity_poly.type
_entity_poly.pdbx_seq_one_letter_code
_entity_poly.pdbx_strand_id
1 'polypeptide(L)'
;MDVDKSAEQPVVGPKEGTPTPEAQTAPPAAAAPPNPDLEAYNQKWTTVQNDPQDFNTFTALLGIADRLEDAEKMRAAYDAFLAEYPLCYGYWKKYADAELRHGSAEAAAAVYERGVVATPYSADLWAHYAAFKKGLPEATPDDVRGVYERGLAYVCTDFNSHGLWDKYLAFEGEQASTLHVSSLYCRLLACPVRELDRYYNSFKTYVGPLAAAQVILPHDFDSIRVRLEAEAAAKAAEVEAAAKAQAAEAAAKAAEAAEVKKEEEAAEGAEVKMEDAAAEGDAAAAAAAAAAAEGAEVKKEEGGEGAAPPPPPANGEVKAEEEAKGPAAVTDDDIKQAWMKQQEAVYEATRAELAKRRPFEEAARRPYFHVKPLDGVQLFNWIKYLDHMEARGEPTATQTVYERCLVACANYPEFWQRYVRYLEARGDEAGAKAALDRGVLVFCKRRPEMHMFAAHWDELHGDVAGARARYVHLLTHVSPRLIEAVTSAANFERRQGDLPAAVKYLRDLTEEERSKEGSRIYPFLAIHLAHFLRRHSGDLAEARKVLDEALEQCPGVRSLWEAAVHFEELAGGPEAVARALDLYDRATAPPAEGTTAAVAGKSLPERDREELSARSVDFADMYGSAAQLKAACDRHAARFMLPTTVTAEARAATSGGKRGHEGGAAGAAKAPRLDHGHHHAPPPPPMAAAQPAAAAHHAMAAGHHAAAYGAYGQAPAAAAASAAAYSQYYGQYGAAQQYPAYGYGYSGYGY
;
A
#
# COMPACT_ATOMS: atom_id res chain seq x y z
N MET A 1 86.30 -27.62 -53.96
CA MET A 1 86.84 -28.26 -52.74
C MET A 1 85.69 -29.03 -52.12
N ASP A 2 85.47 -30.33 -52.27
CA ASP A 2 86.05 -31.43 -53.04
C ASP A 2 85.05 -32.62 -52.91
N VAL A 3 85.06 -33.54 -53.90
CA VAL A 3 84.41 -34.88 -53.99
C VAL A 3 82.88 -34.92 -54.25
N ASP A 4 82.36 -35.18 -55.48
CA ASP A 4 82.17 -36.46 -56.24
C ASP A 4 81.17 -37.43 -55.54
N LYS A 5 80.11 -38.04 -56.12
CA LYS A 5 79.77 -38.42 -57.50
C LYS A 5 78.30 -38.89 -57.61
N SER A 6 77.78 -38.86 -58.83
CA SER A 6 76.43 -39.11 -59.37
C SER A 6 75.79 -40.50 -59.17
N ALA A 7 74.45 -40.59 -59.29
CA ALA A 7 73.73 -41.50 -60.22
C ALA A 7 72.19 -41.30 -60.21
N GLU A 8 71.57 -41.60 -61.35
CA GLU A 8 70.24 -41.24 -61.86
C GLU A 8 69.08 -42.25 -61.62
N GLN A 9 67.85 -41.70 -61.53
CA GLN A 9 66.54 -42.13 -62.14
C GLN A 9 65.91 -43.53 -61.81
N PRO A 10 64.63 -43.83 -62.19
CA PRO A 10 63.35 -43.08 -62.09
C PRO A 10 62.13 -43.97 -61.64
N VAL A 11 60.92 -43.41 -61.79
CA VAL A 11 59.53 -43.80 -61.41
C VAL A 11 59.01 -45.17 -61.89
N VAL A 12 58.16 -45.86 -61.08
CA VAL A 12 56.83 -46.52 -61.37
C VAL A 12 56.44 -47.47 -60.20
N GLY A 13 55.19 -47.43 -59.69
CA GLY A 13 54.65 -48.34 -58.64
C GLY A 13 54.08 -49.68 -59.18
N PRO A 14 53.13 -50.40 -58.54
CA PRO A 14 52.72 -50.50 -57.13
C PRO A 14 52.68 -51.98 -56.61
N LYS A 15 52.14 -52.18 -55.38
CA LYS A 15 51.64 -53.42 -54.71
C LYS A 15 52.58 -54.09 -53.69
N GLU A 16 52.19 -54.08 -52.41
CA GLU A 16 51.40 -55.12 -51.70
C GLU A 16 51.40 -54.77 -50.21
N GLY A 17 50.21 -54.66 -49.61
CA GLY A 17 50.01 -54.44 -48.18
C GLY A 17 49.14 -55.54 -47.59
N THR A 18 49.69 -56.27 -46.64
CA THR A 18 49.02 -57.29 -45.79
C THR A 18 48.62 -56.68 -44.44
N PRO A 19 47.66 -57.28 -43.71
CA PRO A 19 46.54 -56.56 -43.11
C PRO A 19 46.74 -56.12 -41.65
N THR A 20 46.04 -55.04 -41.30
CA THR A 20 45.90 -54.45 -39.97
C THR A 20 44.85 -55.20 -39.13
N PRO A 21 45.06 -55.43 -37.82
CA PRO A 21 44.04 -56.05 -36.97
C PRO A 21 42.89 -55.09 -36.67
N GLU A 22 41.68 -55.62 -36.76
CA GLU A 22 40.40 -54.94 -36.54
C GLU A 22 40.32 -54.32 -35.14
N ALA A 23 40.20 -52.99 -35.08
CA ALA A 23 39.80 -52.29 -33.88
C ALA A 23 38.29 -52.47 -33.69
N GLN A 24 37.93 -53.26 -32.67
CA GLN A 24 36.55 -53.39 -32.19
C GLN A 24 36.03 -52.00 -31.82
N THR A 25 35.02 -51.52 -32.56
CA THR A 25 34.23 -50.35 -32.18
C THR A 25 33.52 -50.65 -30.87
N ALA A 26 33.85 -49.90 -29.82
CA ALA A 26 33.08 -49.89 -28.59
C ALA A 26 31.60 -49.55 -28.92
N PRO A 27 30.62 -50.24 -28.32
CA PRO A 27 29.22 -49.91 -28.54
C PRO A 27 28.94 -48.46 -28.08
N PRO A 28 28.02 -47.74 -28.75
CA PRO A 28 27.62 -46.41 -28.29
C PRO A 28 27.14 -46.53 -26.85
N ALA A 29 27.63 -45.63 -25.99
CA ALA A 29 27.20 -45.55 -24.59
C ALA A 29 25.66 -45.56 -24.56
N ALA A 30 25.10 -46.57 -23.91
CA ALA A 30 23.66 -46.67 -23.71
C ALA A 30 23.17 -45.34 -23.14
N ALA A 31 22.16 -44.73 -23.78
CA ALA A 31 21.52 -43.52 -23.28
C ALA A 31 21.20 -43.72 -21.79
N ALA A 32 21.67 -42.81 -20.95
CA ALA A 32 21.36 -42.84 -19.52
C ALA A 32 19.84 -42.96 -19.36
N PRO A 33 19.34 -43.76 -18.39
CA PRO A 33 17.91 -43.92 -18.20
C PRO A 33 17.26 -42.53 -18.04
N PRO A 34 16.06 -42.32 -18.59
CA PRO A 34 15.38 -41.02 -18.54
C PRO A 34 15.27 -40.57 -17.08
N ASN A 35 15.83 -39.41 -16.77
CA ASN A 35 15.73 -38.82 -15.44
C ASN A 35 14.33 -38.18 -15.33
N PRO A 36 13.40 -38.76 -14.55
CA PRO A 36 12.02 -38.28 -14.47
C PRO A 36 11.93 -36.86 -13.88
N ASP A 37 12.86 -36.48 -12.99
CA ASP A 37 12.92 -35.11 -12.46
C ASP A 37 13.35 -34.11 -13.54
N LEU A 38 14.19 -34.51 -14.49
CA LEU A 38 14.63 -33.63 -15.59
C LEU A 38 13.49 -33.38 -16.59
N GLU A 39 12.72 -34.42 -16.90
CA GLU A 39 11.52 -34.29 -17.72
C GLU A 39 10.47 -33.40 -17.03
N ALA A 40 10.22 -33.62 -15.75
CA ALA A 40 9.31 -32.80 -14.95
C ALA A 40 9.78 -31.33 -14.85
N TYR A 41 11.09 -31.10 -14.73
CA TYR A 41 11.68 -29.76 -14.77
C TYR A 41 11.41 -29.09 -16.11
N ASN A 42 11.74 -29.74 -17.24
CA ASN A 42 11.56 -29.16 -18.57
C ASN A 42 10.09 -28.84 -18.85
N GLN A 43 9.17 -29.72 -18.42
CA GLN A 43 7.74 -29.48 -18.54
C GLN A 43 7.31 -28.23 -17.76
N LYS A 44 7.66 -28.14 -16.47
CA LYS A 44 7.29 -26.99 -15.63
C LYS A 44 8.01 -25.71 -16.05
N TRP A 45 9.25 -25.79 -16.50
CA TRP A 45 10.01 -24.68 -17.05
C TRP A 45 9.27 -24.06 -18.24
N THR A 46 8.78 -24.91 -19.16
CA THR A 46 7.95 -24.45 -20.28
C THR A 46 6.64 -23.82 -19.80
N THR A 47 5.99 -24.40 -18.78
CA THR A 47 4.76 -23.84 -18.21
C THR A 47 5.00 -22.44 -17.63
N VAL A 48 6.05 -22.23 -16.84
CA VAL A 48 6.32 -20.90 -16.24
C VAL A 48 6.80 -19.87 -17.25
N GLN A 49 7.42 -20.28 -18.35
CA GLN A 49 7.76 -19.36 -19.45
C GLN A 49 6.49 -18.83 -20.15
N ASN A 50 5.47 -19.69 -20.28
CA ASN A 50 4.18 -19.32 -20.88
C ASN A 50 3.27 -18.56 -19.92
N ASP A 51 3.27 -18.94 -18.63
CA ASP A 51 2.54 -18.25 -17.56
C ASP A 51 3.47 -17.94 -16.37
N PRO A 52 4.19 -16.82 -16.41
CA PRO A 52 5.06 -16.41 -15.31
C PRO A 52 4.28 -16.07 -14.01
N GLN A 53 2.96 -15.87 -14.09
CA GLN A 53 2.15 -15.51 -12.91
C GLN A 53 1.72 -16.73 -12.09
N ASP A 54 1.98 -17.95 -12.57
CA ASP A 54 1.72 -19.17 -11.82
C ASP A 54 2.80 -19.42 -10.76
N PHE A 55 2.62 -18.76 -9.63
CA PHE A 55 3.46 -18.92 -8.45
C PHE A 55 3.56 -20.39 -7.99
N ASN A 56 2.48 -21.18 -8.07
CA ASN A 56 2.50 -22.56 -7.58
C ASN A 56 3.35 -23.44 -8.49
N THR A 57 3.24 -23.28 -9.81
CA THR A 57 4.11 -24.02 -10.75
C THR A 57 5.57 -23.62 -10.59
N PHE A 58 5.86 -22.33 -10.39
CA PHE A 58 7.21 -21.85 -10.08
C PHE A 58 7.78 -22.48 -8.81
N THR A 59 7.03 -22.49 -7.72
CA THR A 59 7.51 -23.10 -6.47
C THR A 59 7.75 -24.60 -6.59
N ALA A 60 6.90 -25.31 -7.36
CA ALA A 60 7.12 -26.72 -7.67
C ALA A 60 8.37 -26.93 -8.55
N LEU A 61 8.61 -26.05 -9.52
CA LEU A 61 9.81 -26.05 -10.36
C LEU A 61 11.08 -25.88 -9.52
N LEU A 62 11.12 -24.90 -8.61
CA LEU A 62 12.26 -24.69 -7.70
C LEU A 62 12.54 -25.94 -6.87
N GLY A 63 11.49 -26.57 -6.33
CA GLY A 63 11.63 -27.81 -5.57
C GLY A 63 12.19 -28.97 -6.39
N ILE A 64 11.93 -29.05 -7.70
CA ILE A 64 12.54 -30.04 -8.61
C ILE A 64 13.99 -29.64 -8.92
N ALA A 65 14.23 -28.35 -9.21
CA ALA A 65 15.56 -27.83 -9.53
C ALA A 65 16.56 -28.10 -8.41
N ASP A 66 16.14 -27.94 -7.14
CA ASP A 66 16.94 -28.25 -5.96
C ASP A 66 17.30 -29.75 -5.83
N ARG A 67 16.52 -30.66 -6.44
CA ARG A 67 16.79 -32.11 -6.42
C ARG A 67 17.61 -32.60 -7.60
N LEU A 68 17.70 -31.81 -8.67
CA LEU A 68 18.40 -32.22 -9.90
C LEU A 68 19.93 -32.17 -9.78
N GLU A 69 20.46 -31.60 -8.71
CA GLU A 69 21.91 -31.36 -8.51
C GLU A 69 22.58 -30.66 -9.71
N ASP A 70 21.79 -29.93 -10.51
CA ASP A 70 22.22 -29.18 -11.69
C ASP A 70 22.21 -27.68 -11.35
N ALA A 71 23.41 -27.13 -11.10
CA ALA A 71 23.57 -25.75 -10.66
C ALA A 71 23.08 -24.73 -11.69
N GLU A 72 23.19 -25.02 -12.99
CA GLU A 72 22.74 -24.09 -14.03
C GLU A 72 21.21 -24.02 -14.08
N LYS A 73 20.52 -25.17 -13.99
CA LYS A 73 19.06 -25.21 -13.93
C LYS A 73 18.51 -24.62 -12.65
N MET A 74 19.18 -24.86 -11.53
CA MET A 74 18.85 -24.22 -10.25
C MET A 74 18.93 -22.69 -10.37
N ARG A 75 20.06 -22.15 -10.85
CA ARG A 75 20.24 -20.70 -11.07
C ARG A 75 19.17 -20.12 -11.99
N ALA A 76 18.95 -20.75 -13.14
CA ALA A 76 17.94 -20.32 -14.11
C ALA A 76 16.53 -20.27 -13.50
N ALA A 77 16.17 -21.29 -12.70
CA ALA A 77 14.87 -21.37 -12.03
C ALA A 77 14.70 -20.27 -10.97
N TYR A 78 15.71 -20.06 -10.11
CA TYR A 78 15.66 -19.01 -9.09
C TYR A 78 15.70 -17.60 -9.69
N ASP A 79 16.55 -17.36 -10.70
CA ASP A 79 16.64 -16.06 -11.38
C ASP A 79 15.31 -15.70 -12.07
N ALA A 80 14.69 -16.64 -12.77
CA ALA A 80 13.39 -16.42 -13.40
C ALA A 80 12.29 -16.15 -12.35
N PHE A 81 12.28 -16.91 -11.26
CA PHE A 81 11.31 -16.73 -10.18
C PHE A 81 11.46 -15.36 -9.49
N LEU A 82 12.69 -14.97 -9.14
CA LEU A 82 12.97 -13.75 -8.39
C LEU A 82 12.90 -12.48 -9.28
N ALA A 83 13.03 -12.63 -10.60
CA ALA A 83 12.69 -11.56 -11.54
C ALA A 83 11.18 -11.25 -11.57
N GLU A 84 10.33 -12.26 -11.31
CA GLU A 84 8.87 -12.08 -11.23
C GLU A 84 8.39 -11.73 -9.82
N TYR A 85 8.97 -12.34 -8.78
CA TYR A 85 8.59 -12.18 -7.38
C TYR A 85 9.77 -11.69 -6.52
N PRO A 86 10.32 -10.50 -6.79
CA PRO A 86 11.52 -10.02 -6.10
C PRO A 86 11.32 -9.86 -4.60
N LEU A 87 10.12 -9.54 -4.13
CA LEU A 87 9.79 -9.32 -2.71
C LEU A 87 9.69 -10.60 -1.86
N CYS A 88 9.83 -11.78 -2.46
CA CYS A 88 9.82 -13.05 -1.76
C CYS A 88 11.17 -13.37 -1.09
N TYR A 89 11.53 -12.61 -0.04
CA TYR A 89 12.83 -12.71 0.66
C TYR A 89 13.22 -14.13 1.07
N GLY A 90 12.26 -14.97 1.47
CA GLY A 90 12.52 -16.36 1.86
C GLY A 90 13.15 -17.19 0.72
N TYR A 91 12.88 -16.84 -0.54
CA TYR A 91 13.45 -17.51 -1.71
C TYR A 91 14.83 -16.97 -2.08
N TRP A 92 15.14 -15.70 -1.81
CA TRP A 92 16.52 -15.19 -1.87
C TRP A 92 17.42 -15.96 -0.90
N LYS A 93 16.94 -16.18 0.33
CA LYS A 93 17.67 -17.00 1.32
C LYS A 93 17.85 -18.44 0.85
N LYS A 94 16.80 -19.09 0.34
CA LYS A 94 16.90 -20.46 -0.22
C LYS A 94 17.88 -20.54 -1.38
N TYR A 95 17.89 -19.53 -2.25
CA TYR A 95 18.80 -19.47 -3.38
C TYR A 95 20.26 -19.34 -2.89
N ALA A 96 20.54 -18.45 -1.94
CA ALA A 96 21.87 -18.33 -1.37
C ALA A 96 22.33 -19.63 -0.67
N ASP A 97 21.44 -20.32 0.05
CA ASP A 97 21.74 -21.63 0.63
C ASP A 97 22.00 -22.70 -0.45
N ALA A 98 21.30 -22.66 -1.58
CA ALA A 98 21.51 -23.57 -2.70
C ALA A 98 22.87 -23.31 -3.38
N GLU A 99 23.25 -22.05 -3.57
CA GLU A 99 24.60 -21.69 -4.04
C GLU A 99 25.69 -22.13 -3.07
N LEU A 100 25.44 -22.08 -1.76
CA LEU A 100 26.42 -22.58 -0.80
C LEU A 100 26.58 -24.11 -0.86
N ARG A 101 25.53 -24.84 -1.23
CA ARG A 101 25.56 -26.30 -1.42
C ARG A 101 26.25 -26.75 -2.71
N HIS A 102 26.03 -26.02 -3.81
CA HIS A 102 26.44 -26.44 -5.16
C HIS A 102 27.49 -25.55 -5.83
N GLY A 103 27.78 -24.38 -5.24
CA GLY A 103 28.65 -23.34 -5.77
C GLY A 103 29.69 -22.88 -4.74
N SER A 104 29.98 -21.58 -4.70
CA SER A 104 30.95 -20.98 -3.77
C SER A 104 30.29 -20.01 -2.79
N ALA A 105 31.00 -19.69 -1.70
CA ALA A 105 30.59 -18.62 -0.79
C ALA A 105 30.46 -17.26 -1.51
N GLU A 106 31.27 -17.00 -2.55
CA GLU A 106 31.16 -15.77 -3.33
C GLU A 106 29.85 -15.73 -4.14
N ALA A 107 29.44 -16.86 -4.72
CA ALA A 107 28.17 -16.95 -5.42
C ALA A 107 26.98 -16.72 -4.47
N ALA A 108 27.01 -17.33 -3.28
CA ALA A 108 26.00 -17.09 -2.24
C ALA A 108 25.98 -15.62 -1.79
N ALA A 109 27.15 -15.00 -1.61
CA ALA A 109 27.26 -13.58 -1.27
C ALA A 109 26.66 -12.68 -2.37
N ALA A 110 26.89 -12.99 -3.65
CA ALA A 110 26.30 -12.27 -4.77
C ALA A 110 24.77 -12.37 -4.80
N VAL A 111 24.21 -13.53 -4.44
CA VAL A 111 22.75 -13.70 -4.29
C VAL A 111 22.20 -12.83 -3.16
N TYR A 112 22.88 -12.76 -2.01
CA TYR A 112 22.47 -11.87 -0.92
C TYR A 112 22.52 -10.39 -1.32
N GLU A 113 23.59 -9.93 -1.97
CA GLU A 113 23.72 -8.55 -2.43
C GLU A 113 22.60 -8.17 -3.43
N ARG A 114 22.26 -9.07 -4.36
CA ARG A 114 21.09 -8.89 -5.25
C ARG A 114 19.78 -8.84 -4.45
N GLY A 115 19.62 -9.73 -3.47
CA GLY A 115 18.40 -9.84 -2.67
C GLY A 115 18.14 -8.61 -1.81
N VAL A 116 19.16 -8.01 -1.20
CA VAL A 116 18.99 -6.81 -0.37
C VAL A 116 18.73 -5.56 -1.20
N VAL A 117 19.19 -5.51 -2.45
CA VAL A 117 18.80 -4.46 -3.40
C VAL A 117 17.34 -4.63 -3.84
N ALA A 118 16.89 -5.86 -4.07
CA ALA A 118 15.51 -6.15 -4.46
C ALA A 118 14.51 -5.98 -3.30
N THR A 119 14.93 -6.26 -2.06
CA THR A 119 14.06 -6.29 -0.86
C THR A 119 14.67 -5.58 0.35
N PRO A 120 15.07 -4.30 0.22
CA PRO A 120 15.83 -3.61 1.26
C PRO A 120 15.07 -3.46 2.58
N TYR A 121 13.74 -3.48 2.53
CA TYR A 121 12.87 -3.35 3.70
C TYR A 121 12.57 -4.70 4.40
N SER A 122 13.31 -5.78 4.09
CA SER A 122 13.20 -7.07 4.78
C SER A 122 14.24 -7.21 5.90
N ALA A 123 13.83 -6.96 7.14
CA ALA A 123 14.70 -7.16 8.31
C ALA A 123 15.21 -8.61 8.44
N ASP A 124 14.40 -9.59 8.04
CA ASP A 124 14.77 -11.00 8.04
C ASP A 124 15.89 -11.30 7.04
N LEU A 125 15.84 -10.72 5.82
CA LEU A 125 16.88 -10.97 4.83
C LEU A 125 18.23 -10.41 5.27
N TRP A 126 18.24 -9.18 5.81
CA TRP A 126 19.45 -8.59 6.40
C TRP A 126 20.01 -9.45 7.53
N ALA A 127 19.14 -9.99 8.38
CA ALA A 127 19.54 -10.86 9.47
C ALA A 127 20.15 -12.19 8.95
N HIS A 128 19.59 -12.77 7.89
CA HIS A 128 20.17 -13.94 7.23
C HIS A 128 21.51 -13.62 6.57
N TYR A 129 21.62 -12.46 5.92
CA TYR A 129 22.86 -12.06 5.26
C TYR A 129 23.99 -11.81 6.27
N ALA A 130 23.70 -11.12 7.39
CA ALA A 130 24.68 -10.91 8.44
C ALA A 130 25.13 -12.24 9.07
N ALA A 131 24.20 -13.17 9.30
CA ALA A 131 24.53 -14.50 9.81
C ALA A 131 25.40 -15.31 8.83
N PHE A 132 25.10 -15.23 7.53
CA PHE A 132 25.93 -15.83 6.48
C PHE A 132 27.33 -15.23 6.49
N LYS A 133 27.45 -13.89 6.49
CA LYS A 133 28.74 -13.19 6.50
C LYS A 133 29.57 -13.55 7.73
N LYS A 134 28.95 -13.60 8.92
CA LYS A 134 29.60 -14.02 10.17
C LYS A 134 30.12 -15.47 10.11
N GLY A 135 29.47 -16.33 9.34
CA GLY A 135 29.87 -17.74 9.18
C GLY A 135 31.04 -17.96 8.22
N LEU A 136 31.49 -16.93 7.50
CA LEU A 136 32.61 -17.07 6.56
C LEU A 136 33.96 -17.01 7.31
N PRO A 137 34.91 -17.93 7.02
CA PRO A 137 36.22 -17.97 7.68
C PRO A 137 37.03 -16.67 7.56
N GLU A 138 36.88 -15.95 6.46
CA GLU A 138 37.61 -14.73 6.13
C GLU A 138 36.93 -13.42 6.58
N ALA A 139 35.70 -13.49 7.10
CA ALA A 139 34.95 -12.28 7.44
C ALA A 139 35.48 -11.62 8.71
N THR A 140 35.76 -10.32 8.61
CA THR A 140 36.11 -9.49 9.77
C THR A 140 34.85 -9.04 10.52
N PRO A 141 34.95 -8.66 11.80
CA PRO A 141 33.82 -8.06 12.52
C PRO A 141 33.26 -6.82 11.81
N ASP A 142 34.10 -6.03 11.15
CA ASP A 142 33.68 -4.84 10.41
C ASP A 142 32.88 -5.17 9.16
N ASP A 143 33.18 -6.28 8.49
CA ASP A 143 32.38 -6.76 7.36
C ASP A 143 30.94 -7.10 7.80
N VAL A 144 30.81 -7.74 8.97
CA VAL A 144 29.51 -8.10 9.54
C VAL A 144 28.75 -6.85 10.01
N ARG A 145 29.44 -5.91 10.68
CA ARG A 145 28.87 -4.59 11.04
C ARG A 145 28.35 -3.86 9.83
N GLY A 146 29.11 -3.85 8.73
CA GLY A 146 28.71 -3.22 7.48
C GLY A 146 27.39 -3.75 6.95
N VAL A 147 27.09 -5.04 7.12
CA VAL A 147 25.79 -5.61 6.74
C VAL A 147 24.66 -5.11 7.66
N TYR A 148 24.89 -5.12 8.99
CA TYR A 148 23.89 -4.63 9.94
C TYR A 148 23.58 -3.13 9.76
N GLU A 149 24.60 -2.29 9.59
CA GLU A 149 24.44 -0.85 9.41
C GLU A 149 23.71 -0.53 8.10
N ARG A 150 24.06 -1.22 7.00
CA ARG A 150 23.32 -1.10 5.73
C ARG A 150 21.86 -1.50 5.89
N GLY A 151 21.57 -2.59 6.61
CA GLY A 151 20.20 -3.01 6.88
C GLY A 151 19.42 -2.00 7.71
N LEU A 152 20.00 -1.52 8.81
CA LEU A 152 19.36 -0.55 9.69
C LEU A 152 19.07 0.80 9.01
N ALA A 153 19.83 1.18 7.98
CA ALA A 153 19.51 2.35 7.16
C ALA A 153 18.11 2.26 6.49
N TYR A 154 17.60 1.05 6.25
CA TYR A 154 16.26 0.82 5.70
C TYR A 154 15.23 0.44 6.77
N VAL A 155 15.59 -0.43 7.72
CA VAL A 155 14.62 -1.08 8.61
C VAL A 155 14.67 -0.62 10.07
N CYS A 156 15.51 0.37 10.45
CA CYS A 156 15.61 0.81 11.87
C CYS A 156 14.24 1.09 12.49
N THR A 157 13.41 1.85 11.78
CA THR A 157 12.10 2.29 12.24
C THR A 157 10.97 1.34 11.84
N ASP A 158 11.26 0.17 11.28
CA ASP A 158 10.23 -0.85 11.06
C ASP A 158 9.79 -1.41 12.41
N PHE A 159 8.49 -1.38 12.65
CA PHE A 159 7.84 -1.95 13.83
C PHE A 159 8.29 -3.38 14.13
N ASN A 160 8.54 -4.19 13.09
CA ASN A 160 8.91 -5.60 13.25
C ASN A 160 10.43 -5.87 13.19
N SER A 161 11.29 -4.85 13.22
CA SER A 161 12.76 -5.01 13.11
C SER A 161 13.47 -5.59 14.35
N HIS A 162 12.75 -5.86 15.44
CA HIS A 162 13.30 -6.41 16.70
C HIS A 162 14.24 -7.62 16.50
N GLY A 163 13.91 -8.55 15.60
CA GLY A 163 14.75 -9.71 15.33
C GLY A 163 16.14 -9.38 14.72
N LEU A 164 16.26 -8.26 14.01
CA LEU A 164 17.55 -7.79 13.48
C LEU A 164 18.37 -7.13 14.59
N TRP A 165 17.72 -6.28 15.40
CA TRP A 165 18.33 -5.62 16.56
C TRP A 165 18.90 -6.60 17.57
N ASP A 166 18.15 -7.65 17.92
CA ASP A 166 18.58 -8.68 18.87
C ASP A 166 19.88 -9.36 18.40
N LYS A 167 19.95 -9.69 17.11
CA LYS A 167 21.14 -10.32 16.53
C LYS A 167 22.33 -9.38 16.49
N TYR A 168 22.11 -8.09 16.21
CA TYR A 168 23.20 -7.12 16.17
C TYR A 168 23.75 -6.82 17.58
N LEU A 169 22.87 -6.65 18.57
CA LEU A 169 23.26 -6.47 19.96
C LEU A 169 24.01 -7.69 20.49
N ALA A 170 23.56 -8.91 20.17
CA ALA A 170 24.26 -10.14 20.53
C ALA A 170 25.65 -10.21 19.88
N PHE A 171 25.75 -9.86 18.59
CA PHE A 171 27.01 -9.83 17.87
C PHE A 171 28.01 -8.85 18.50
N GLU A 172 27.63 -7.60 18.79
CA GLU A 172 28.53 -6.65 19.44
C GLU A 172 28.88 -7.03 20.88
N GLY A 173 27.95 -7.69 21.58
CA GLY A 173 28.21 -8.29 22.89
C GLY A 173 29.33 -9.33 22.85
N GLU A 174 29.37 -10.18 21.83
CA GLU A 174 30.45 -11.16 21.61
C GLU A 174 31.79 -10.47 21.29
N GLN A 175 31.77 -9.31 20.63
CA GLN A 175 32.98 -8.53 20.35
C GLN A 175 33.52 -7.77 21.59
N ALA A 176 32.86 -7.91 22.75
CA ALA A 176 33.20 -7.21 24.00
C ALA A 176 33.27 -5.67 23.88
N SER A 177 32.56 -5.08 22.90
CA SER A 177 32.59 -3.65 22.63
C SER A 177 31.50 -2.91 23.41
N THR A 178 31.76 -2.60 24.69
CA THR A 178 30.73 -2.03 25.59
C THR A 178 30.17 -0.70 25.11
N LEU A 179 31.06 0.16 24.60
CA LEU A 179 30.69 1.48 24.12
C LEU A 179 29.80 1.39 22.87
N HIS A 180 30.09 0.44 21.99
CA HIS A 180 29.31 0.25 20.78
C HIS A 180 27.93 -0.34 21.09
N VAL A 181 27.85 -1.32 21.99
CA VAL A 181 26.55 -1.87 22.46
C VAL A 181 25.69 -0.77 23.09
N SER A 182 26.27 0.09 23.92
CA SER A 182 25.56 1.25 24.50
C SER A 182 25.05 2.21 23.42
N SER A 183 25.89 2.54 22.43
CA SER A 183 25.51 3.39 21.30
C SER A 183 24.36 2.78 20.48
N LEU A 184 24.38 1.45 20.24
CA LEU A 184 23.30 0.74 19.58
C LEU A 184 21.98 0.81 20.36
N TYR A 185 22.01 0.63 21.69
CA TYR A 185 20.82 0.84 22.51
C TYR A 185 20.29 2.27 22.39
N CYS A 186 21.15 3.29 22.44
CA CYS A 186 20.71 4.69 22.30
C CYS A 186 20.00 4.94 20.96
N ARG A 187 20.54 4.39 19.86
CA ARG A 187 19.91 4.46 18.54
C ARG A 187 18.57 3.71 18.50
N LEU A 188 18.52 2.51 19.08
CA LEU A 188 17.32 1.69 19.13
C LEU A 188 16.20 2.40 19.91
N LEU A 189 16.51 3.04 21.03
CA LEU A 189 15.53 3.79 21.84
C LEU A 189 14.90 4.97 21.10
N ALA A 190 15.50 5.43 20.00
CA ALA A 190 14.94 6.43 19.10
C ALA A 190 14.07 5.84 17.96
N CYS A 191 14.03 4.51 17.80
CA CYS A 191 13.28 3.83 16.74
C CYS A 191 11.98 3.19 17.31
N PRO A 192 10.79 3.44 16.72
CA PRO A 192 9.50 2.98 17.24
C PRO A 192 9.25 1.49 16.94
N VAL A 193 10.03 0.61 17.56
CA VAL A 193 9.97 -0.85 17.40
C VAL A 193 8.97 -1.49 18.37
N ARG A 194 8.37 -2.62 17.98
CA ARG A 194 7.30 -3.30 18.74
C ARG A 194 7.62 -3.53 20.22
N GLU A 195 8.85 -3.93 20.52
CA GLU A 195 9.31 -4.33 21.86
C GLU A 195 10.17 -3.27 22.55
N LEU A 196 9.95 -1.98 22.26
CA LEU A 196 10.73 -0.86 22.81
C LEU A 196 10.92 -0.93 24.34
N ASP A 197 9.84 -1.21 25.09
CA ASP A 197 9.88 -1.31 26.56
C ASP A 197 10.82 -2.44 27.04
N ARG A 198 10.93 -3.56 26.30
CA ARG A 198 11.89 -4.64 26.60
C ARG A 198 13.31 -4.10 26.47
N TYR A 199 13.61 -3.42 25.37
CA TYR A 199 14.94 -2.86 25.12
C TYR A 199 15.34 -1.80 26.12
N TYR A 200 14.43 -0.93 26.54
CA TYR A 200 14.72 0.08 27.57
C TYR A 200 15.09 -0.57 28.92
N ASN A 201 14.40 -1.63 29.30
CA ASN A 201 14.74 -2.37 30.53
C ASN A 201 16.07 -3.12 30.41
N SER A 202 16.35 -3.74 29.26
CA SER A 202 17.66 -4.36 28.98
C SER A 202 18.79 -3.33 28.99
N PHE A 203 18.58 -2.15 28.41
CA PHE A 203 19.53 -1.04 28.42
C PHE A 203 19.88 -0.60 29.85
N LYS A 204 18.88 -0.36 30.71
CA LYS A 204 19.12 -0.01 32.12
C LYS A 204 19.92 -1.08 32.86
N THR A 205 19.60 -2.35 32.61
CA THR A 205 20.28 -3.50 33.22
C THR A 205 21.73 -3.61 32.75
N TYR A 206 21.97 -3.34 31.46
CA TYR A 206 23.29 -3.37 30.85
C TYR A 206 24.19 -2.22 31.33
N VAL A 207 23.68 -1.00 31.38
CA VAL A 207 24.45 0.20 31.75
C VAL A 207 24.63 0.33 33.26
N GLY A 208 23.68 -0.14 34.07
CA GLY A 208 23.72 -0.06 35.54
C GLY A 208 25.10 -0.30 36.16
N PRO A 209 25.75 -1.46 35.91
CA PRO A 209 27.04 -1.81 36.52
C PRO A 209 28.27 -1.17 35.87
N LEU A 210 28.16 -0.51 34.71
CA LEU A 210 29.31 -0.01 33.93
C LEU A 210 29.67 1.44 34.29
N ALA A 211 30.94 1.84 34.17
CA ALA A 211 31.34 3.23 34.38
C ALA A 211 30.88 4.14 33.23
N ALA A 212 30.75 5.44 33.49
CA ALA A 212 30.31 6.44 32.51
C ALA A 212 31.15 6.41 31.22
N ALA A 213 32.48 6.36 31.34
CA ALA A 213 33.40 6.30 30.20
C ALA A 213 33.29 5.01 29.35
N GLN A 214 32.68 3.95 29.87
CA GLN A 214 32.51 2.68 29.15
C GLN A 214 31.25 2.62 28.28
N VAL A 215 30.29 3.52 28.52
CA VAL A 215 28.95 3.50 27.91
C VAL A 215 28.59 4.81 27.22
N ILE A 216 29.24 5.92 27.55
CA ILE A 216 28.99 7.23 26.94
C ILE A 216 30.08 7.54 25.92
N LEU A 217 29.69 7.96 24.72
CA LEU A 217 30.65 8.39 23.69
C LEU A 217 31.47 9.58 24.20
N PRO A 218 32.79 9.68 23.89
CA PRO A 218 33.63 10.76 24.41
C PRO A 218 33.08 12.17 24.18
N HIS A 219 32.54 12.42 22.98
CA HIS A 219 31.90 13.70 22.66
C HIS A 219 30.68 14.01 23.56
N ASP A 220 29.84 13.02 23.81
CA ASP A 220 28.64 13.20 24.64
C ASP A 220 29.01 13.35 26.11
N PHE A 221 30.03 12.63 26.56
CA PHE A 221 30.60 12.75 27.90
C PHE A 221 31.08 14.18 28.14
N ASP A 222 31.88 14.74 27.23
CA ASP A 222 32.39 16.11 27.31
C ASP A 222 31.27 17.15 27.27
N SER A 223 30.31 16.99 26.36
CA SER A 223 29.16 17.88 26.22
C SER A 223 28.31 17.93 27.50
N ILE A 224 28.04 16.76 28.10
CA ILE A 224 27.27 16.67 29.35
C ILE A 224 28.06 17.26 30.51
N ARG A 225 29.36 17.00 30.60
CA ARG A 225 30.23 17.59 31.63
C ARG A 225 30.17 19.11 31.59
N VAL A 226 30.44 19.72 30.43
CA VAL A 226 30.42 21.18 30.26
C VAL A 226 29.05 21.76 30.64
N ARG A 227 27.95 21.10 30.23
CA ARG A 227 26.60 21.53 30.59
C ARG A 227 26.37 21.48 32.10
N LEU A 228 26.76 20.39 32.77
CA LEU A 228 26.59 20.24 34.22
C LEU A 228 27.46 21.24 35.00
N GLU A 229 28.69 21.51 34.54
CA GLU A 229 29.56 22.54 35.14
C GLU A 229 28.94 23.94 35.01
N ALA A 230 28.37 24.26 33.85
CA ALA A 230 27.64 25.51 33.64
C ALA A 230 26.37 25.61 34.51
N GLU A 231 25.59 24.54 34.63
CA GLU A 231 24.42 24.47 35.51
C GLU A 231 24.80 24.62 36.99
N ALA A 232 25.90 24.00 37.42
CA ALA A 232 26.44 24.14 38.77
C ALA A 232 26.92 25.58 39.04
N ALA A 233 27.63 26.20 38.09
CA ALA A 233 28.07 27.58 38.19
C ALA A 233 26.89 28.57 38.24
N ALA A 234 25.85 28.33 37.43
CA ALA A 234 24.62 29.13 37.44
C ALA A 234 23.89 29.02 38.78
N LYS A 235 23.74 27.81 39.33
CA LYS A 235 23.15 27.61 40.67
C LYS A 235 23.99 28.25 41.77
N ALA A 236 25.31 28.16 41.70
CA ALA A 236 26.20 28.82 42.67
C ALA A 236 26.04 30.35 42.62
N ALA A 237 25.95 30.93 41.42
CA ALA A 237 25.70 32.36 41.23
C ALA A 237 24.32 32.79 41.74
N GLU A 238 23.29 31.96 41.56
CA GLU A 238 21.94 32.20 42.10
C GLU A 238 21.93 32.17 43.63
N VAL A 239 22.61 31.20 44.25
CA VAL A 239 22.78 31.12 45.71
C VAL A 239 23.57 32.33 46.24
N GLU A 240 24.64 32.72 45.55
CA GLU A 240 25.43 33.90 45.91
C GLU A 240 24.60 35.19 45.79
N ALA A 241 23.78 35.32 44.73
CA ALA A 241 22.87 36.45 44.55
C ALA A 241 21.78 36.48 45.64
N ALA A 242 21.21 35.32 45.99
CA ALA A 242 20.22 35.20 47.06
C ALA A 242 20.82 35.55 48.43
N ALA A 243 22.03 35.10 48.73
CA ALA A 243 22.75 35.44 49.96
C ALA A 243 23.06 36.94 50.03
N LYS A 244 23.50 37.56 48.93
CA LYS A 244 23.70 39.01 48.84
C LYS A 244 22.40 39.79 49.03
N ALA A 245 21.30 39.31 48.48
CA ALA A 245 19.98 39.92 48.66
C ALA A 245 19.51 39.85 50.12
N GLN A 246 19.65 38.69 50.78
CA GLN A 246 19.33 38.53 52.20
C GLN A 246 20.21 39.41 53.10
N ALA A 247 21.51 39.51 52.80
CA ALA A 247 22.43 40.38 53.54
C ALA A 247 22.09 41.87 53.34
N ALA A 248 21.69 42.29 52.14
CA ALA A 248 21.24 43.66 51.87
C ALA A 248 19.94 43.99 52.60
N GLU A 249 18.99 43.05 52.67
CA GLU A 249 17.76 43.21 53.45
C GLU A 249 18.05 43.31 54.96
N ALA A 250 18.95 42.48 55.48
CA ALA A 250 19.38 42.55 56.88
C ALA A 250 20.09 43.87 57.20
N ALA A 251 20.93 44.37 56.28
CA ALA A 251 21.59 45.67 56.43
C ALA A 251 20.61 46.85 56.38
N ALA A 252 19.58 46.78 55.53
CA ALA A 252 18.52 47.79 55.48
C ALA A 252 17.72 47.84 56.79
N LYS A 253 17.33 46.67 57.32
CA LYS A 253 16.65 46.56 58.64
C LYS A 253 17.54 47.06 59.79
N ALA A 254 18.84 46.82 59.74
CA ALA A 254 19.79 47.31 60.73
C ALA A 254 19.99 48.84 60.64
N ALA A 255 19.97 49.41 59.42
CA ALA A 255 20.04 50.85 59.21
C ALA A 255 18.77 51.56 59.72
N GLU A 256 17.59 50.99 59.46
CA GLU A 256 16.31 51.46 60.01
C GLU A 256 16.31 51.42 61.55
N ALA A 257 16.78 50.32 62.15
CA ALA A 257 16.94 50.23 63.61
C ALA A 257 17.98 51.22 64.19
N ALA A 258 18.99 51.60 63.41
CA ALA A 258 19.99 52.60 63.82
C ALA A 258 19.48 54.04 63.69
N GLU A 259 18.60 54.33 62.73
CA GLU A 259 17.87 55.62 62.68
C GLU A 259 16.92 55.75 63.87
N VAL A 260 16.16 54.70 64.20
CA VAL A 260 15.28 54.70 65.39
C VAL A 260 16.08 54.94 66.68
N LYS A 261 17.28 54.37 66.81
CA LYS A 261 18.18 54.65 67.95
C LYS A 261 18.76 56.06 67.96
N LYS A 262 19.02 56.65 66.79
CA LYS A 262 19.45 58.06 66.69
C LYS A 262 18.32 59.02 67.03
N GLU A 263 17.08 58.67 66.74
CA GLU A 263 15.90 59.43 67.19
C GLU A 263 15.67 59.27 68.71
N GLU A 264 15.94 58.10 69.29
CA GLU A 264 15.93 57.88 70.76
C GLU A 264 17.05 58.65 71.49
N GLU A 265 18.29 58.66 70.98
CA GLU A 265 19.40 59.45 71.58
C GLU A 265 19.25 60.96 71.35
N ALA A 266 18.55 61.40 70.29
CA ALA A 266 18.17 62.80 70.11
C ALA A 266 17.03 63.23 71.06
N ALA A 267 16.20 62.28 71.53
CA ALA A 267 15.14 62.52 72.51
C ALA A 267 15.65 62.61 73.96
N GLU A 268 16.83 62.05 74.29
CA GLU A 268 17.41 62.15 75.65
C GLU A 268 18.11 63.52 75.93
N GLY A 269 18.24 64.38 74.90
CA GLY A 269 18.79 65.73 75.00
C GLY A 269 17.77 66.87 75.20
N ALA A 270 16.46 66.58 75.18
CA ALA A 270 15.42 67.60 75.28
C ALA A 270 14.31 67.23 76.28
N GLU A 271 14.25 68.04 77.34
CA GLU A 271 13.09 68.32 78.20
C GLU A 271 12.64 67.28 79.23
N VAL A 272 13.22 67.46 80.42
CA VAL A 272 12.49 67.53 81.68
C VAL A 272 11.33 68.54 81.59
N LYS A 273 10.08 68.08 81.66
CA LYS A 273 9.06 68.58 82.62
C LYS A 273 7.70 67.88 82.43
N MET A 274 7.18 67.38 83.57
CA MET A 274 5.84 67.60 84.15
C MET A 274 4.71 68.03 83.21
N GLU A 275 3.45 67.62 83.39
CA GLU A 275 2.72 66.64 84.19
C GLU A 275 1.26 66.81 83.67
N ASP A 276 0.49 65.72 83.67
CA ASP A 276 -0.98 65.64 83.75
C ASP A 276 -1.88 66.61 82.92
N ALA A 277 -2.78 66.02 82.11
CA ALA A 277 -4.16 65.73 82.55
C ALA A 277 -5.13 65.44 81.38
N ALA A 278 -5.81 64.31 81.51
CA ALA A 278 -7.25 64.09 81.31
C ALA A 278 -7.94 64.38 79.95
N ALA A 279 -8.38 63.25 79.35
CA ALA A 279 -9.78 62.88 79.12
C ALA A 279 -10.56 63.36 77.86
N GLU A 280 -11.04 62.31 77.17
CA GLU A 280 -12.36 62.13 76.52
C GLU A 280 -12.70 62.83 75.18
N GLY A 281 -13.27 62.04 74.25
CA GLY A 281 -14.09 62.58 73.17
C GLY A 281 -14.15 61.84 71.83
N ASP A 282 -14.47 60.55 71.84
CA ASP A 282 -15.37 59.79 70.94
C ASP A 282 -15.49 60.02 69.40
N ALA A 283 -15.64 58.85 68.74
CA ALA A 283 -16.57 58.51 67.65
C ALA A 283 -16.15 58.43 66.15
N ALA A 284 -16.32 57.18 65.66
CA ALA A 284 -16.80 56.70 64.34
C ALA A 284 -15.78 56.51 63.18
N ALA A 285 -15.74 55.41 62.41
CA ALA A 285 -16.53 54.16 62.36
C ALA A 285 -15.90 53.07 61.43
N ALA A 286 -16.31 51.81 61.67
CA ALA A 286 -16.49 50.63 60.77
C ALA A 286 -15.25 49.94 60.14
N ALA A 287 -15.13 48.60 59.97
CA ALA A 287 -15.97 47.40 60.19
C ALA A 287 -15.06 46.11 60.17
N ALA A 288 -15.27 45.11 61.06
CA ALA A 288 -15.80 43.72 60.88
C ALA A 288 -15.10 42.79 59.85
N ALA A 289 -14.91 41.46 60.00
CA ALA A 289 -15.04 40.47 61.09
C ALA A 289 -14.49 39.05 60.65
N ALA A 290 -14.04 38.24 61.63
CA ALA A 290 -14.22 36.78 61.88
C ALA A 290 -13.82 35.70 60.81
N ALA A 291 -12.95 34.70 61.09
CA ALA A 291 -13.05 33.46 61.94
C ALA A 291 -13.13 32.19 61.02
N ALA A 292 -12.80 30.93 61.34
CA ALA A 292 -12.12 30.16 62.38
C ALA A 292 -11.85 28.74 61.81
N ALA A 293 -11.14 27.88 62.56
CA ALA A 293 -10.70 26.53 62.21
C ALA A 293 -11.56 25.38 62.80
N GLU A 294 -11.47 24.17 62.22
CA GLU A 294 -11.61 22.81 62.81
C GLU A 294 -11.29 21.78 61.68
N GLY A 295 -10.76 20.55 61.84
CA GLY A 295 -10.44 19.65 62.96
C GLY A 295 -9.91 18.30 62.42
N ALA A 296 -9.85 17.28 63.30
CA ALA A 296 -9.52 15.83 63.11
C ALA A 296 -8.04 15.41 63.27
N GLU A 297 -7.62 14.32 63.94
CA GLU A 297 -8.21 13.34 64.87
C GLU A 297 -7.03 12.51 65.46
N VAL A 298 -7.18 11.91 66.64
CA VAL A 298 -6.16 11.12 67.36
C VAL A 298 -6.47 9.61 67.27
N LYS A 299 -5.43 8.75 67.19
CA LYS A 299 -5.48 7.35 67.63
C LYS A 299 -4.29 7.01 68.54
N LYS A 300 -4.57 6.25 69.60
CA LYS A 300 -3.73 5.82 70.73
C LYS A 300 -3.27 4.35 70.56
N GLU A 301 -2.09 4.01 71.10
CA GLU A 301 -1.72 2.77 71.85
C GLU A 301 -0.36 3.09 72.55
N GLU A 302 -0.32 3.23 73.89
CA GLU A 302 0.20 2.28 74.92
C GLU A 302 1.65 1.79 74.68
N GLY A 303 2.64 1.80 75.60
CA GLY A 303 2.80 2.20 77.00
C GLY A 303 4.17 1.70 77.56
N GLY A 304 4.78 2.42 78.53
CA GLY A 304 5.83 2.02 79.52
C GLY A 304 7.22 1.54 79.01
N GLU A 305 8.39 1.80 79.59
CA GLU A 305 8.97 2.37 80.83
C GLU A 305 10.33 3.00 80.39
N GLY A 306 10.92 4.07 80.94
CA GLY A 306 11.18 4.39 82.34
C GLY A 306 12.67 4.18 82.69
N ALA A 307 13.55 5.16 82.44
CA ALA A 307 14.75 5.43 83.25
C ALA A 307 15.45 6.74 82.82
N ALA A 308 15.64 7.65 83.78
CA ALA A 308 16.40 8.90 83.67
C ALA A 308 17.71 8.80 84.51
N PRO A 309 18.51 9.88 84.72
CA PRO A 309 19.86 10.11 84.20
C PRO A 309 20.96 10.05 85.28
N PRO A 310 22.25 10.34 84.98
CA PRO A 310 22.88 11.55 85.56
C PRO A 310 23.97 12.23 84.67
N PRO A 311 24.56 13.39 85.10
CA PRO A 311 25.02 14.48 84.22
C PRO A 311 26.57 14.70 84.20
N PRO A 312 27.15 15.89 83.87
CA PRO A 312 28.27 16.07 82.94
C PRO A 312 29.66 16.22 83.61
N PRO A 313 30.76 16.28 82.83
CA PRO A 313 31.52 17.54 82.75
C PRO A 313 31.95 17.84 81.30
N ALA A 314 31.75 19.07 80.81
CA ALA A 314 32.61 20.24 80.99
C ALA A 314 33.96 20.17 80.25
N ASN A 315 34.04 21.06 79.25
CA ASN A 315 35.22 21.66 78.62
C ASN A 315 36.18 20.79 77.80
N GLY A 316 36.21 21.13 76.50
CA GLY A 316 37.47 21.44 75.83
C GLY A 316 37.65 20.74 74.50
N GLU A 317 37.68 21.55 73.44
CA GLU A 317 38.26 21.26 72.11
C GLU A 317 37.30 20.68 71.07
N VAL A 318 36.48 21.59 70.52
CA VAL A 318 35.98 21.48 69.14
C VAL A 318 37.18 21.67 68.21
N LYS A 319 37.77 20.58 67.74
CA LYS A 319 38.45 20.60 66.43
C LYS A 319 37.37 20.68 65.37
N ALA A 320 37.04 21.91 64.98
CA ALA A 320 36.37 22.17 63.72
C ALA A 320 37.40 21.96 62.60
N GLU A 321 37.54 20.72 62.14
CA GLU A 321 37.90 20.46 60.75
C GLU A 321 36.57 20.26 60.00
N GLU A 322 35.82 21.36 59.88
CA GLU A 322 34.83 21.47 58.81
C GLU A 322 35.61 21.92 57.59
N GLU A 323 36.13 20.95 56.83
CA GLU A 323 36.63 21.19 55.49
C GLU A 323 35.53 21.88 54.69
N ALA A 324 35.73 23.16 54.40
CA ALA A 324 35.00 23.89 53.38
C ALA A 324 35.21 23.15 52.04
N LYS A 325 34.27 22.25 51.72
CA LYS A 325 34.22 21.60 50.41
C LYS A 325 33.98 22.71 49.39
N GLY A 326 35.01 22.99 48.57
CA GLY A 326 34.90 23.86 47.41
C GLY A 326 33.79 23.41 46.45
N PRO A 327 33.51 24.16 45.37
CA PRO A 327 32.42 23.83 44.44
C PRO A 327 32.57 22.38 44.01
N ALA A 328 31.56 21.55 44.29
CA ALA A 328 31.60 20.12 44.02
C ALA A 328 31.88 19.92 42.52
N ALA A 329 33.07 19.41 42.20
CA ALA A 329 33.42 19.09 40.82
C ALA A 329 32.41 18.06 40.29
N VAL A 330 31.91 18.28 39.07
CA VAL A 330 30.97 17.37 38.40
C VAL A 330 31.60 15.97 38.35
N THR A 331 30.93 14.98 38.93
CA THR A 331 31.44 13.61 38.99
C THR A 331 31.02 12.80 37.76
N ASP A 332 31.75 11.72 37.46
CA ASP A 332 31.37 10.76 36.40
C ASP A 332 29.97 10.16 36.64
N ASP A 333 29.58 9.99 37.91
CA ASP A 333 28.24 9.53 38.28
C ASP A 333 27.18 10.58 37.94
N ASP A 334 27.44 11.87 38.19
CA ASP A 334 26.55 12.96 37.78
C ASP A 334 26.36 13.00 36.25
N ILE A 335 27.46 12.82 35.51
CA ILE A 335 27.44 12.73 34.04
C ILE A 335 26.60 11.54 33.58
N LYS A 336 26.79 10.36 34.20
CA LYS A 336 26.02 9.16 33.88
C LYS A 336 24.54 9.33 34.18
N GLN A 337 24.17 9.94 35.31
CA GLN A 337 22.77 10.20 35.65
C GLN A 337 22.12 11.19 34.67
N ALA A 338 22.82 12.26 34.31
CA ALA A 338 22.33 13.22 33.33
C ALA A 338 22.14 12.59 31.94
N TRP A 339 23.06 11.73 31.52
CA TRP A 339 22.95 10.96 30.28
C TRP A 339 21.79 9.95 30.32
N MET A 340 21.63 9.20 31.41
CA MET A 340 20.49 8.27 31.59
C MET A 340 19.15 9.00 31.48
N LYS A 341 19.03 10.19 32.10
CA LYS A 341 17.84 11.04 31.99
C LYS A 341 17.58 11.49 30.54
N GLN A 342 18.61 11.78 29.77
CA GLN A 342 18.48 12.10 28.35
C GLN A 342 17.97 10.88 27.56
N GLN A 343 18.51 9.68 27.80
CA GLN A 343 18.05 8.47 27.11
C GLN A 343 16.61 8.09 27.51
N GLU A 344 16.21 8.31 28.76
CA GLU A 344 14.83 8.14 29.21
C GLU A 344 13.86 9.09 28.51
N ALA A 345 14.26 10.36 28.32
CA ALA A 345 13.46 11.33 27.57
C ALA A 345 13.28 10.91 26.09
N VAL A 346 14.33 10.39 25.45
CA VAL A 346 14.25 9.83 24.09
C VAL A 346 13.30 8.63 24.06
N TYR A 347 13.46 7.70 25.00
CA TYR A 347 12.59 6.53 25.12
C TYR A 347 11.11 6.92 25.28
N GLU A 348 10.77 7.84 26.20
CA GLU A 348 9.37 8.24 26.42
C GLU A 348 8.77 8.96 25.19
N ALA A 349 9.57 9.76 24.48
CA ALA A 349 9.14 10.37 23.22
C ALA A 349 8.84 9.30 22.15
N THR A 350 9.75 8.34 21.96
CA THR A 350 9.58 7.24 21.01
C THR A 350 8.42 6.32 21.40
N ARG A 351 8.21 6.10 22.70
CA ARG A 351 7.11 5.28 23.24
C ARG A 351 5.75 5.93 23.01
N ALA A 352 5.64 7.24 23.24
CA ALA A 352 4.43 7.99 22.93
C ALA A 352 4.13 7.97 21.41
N GLU A 353 5.16 8.02 20.59
CA GLU A 353 5.06 7.89 19.14
C GLU A 353 4.61 6.49 18.71
N LEU A 354 5.23 5.44 19.26
CA LEU A 354 4.88 4.04 19.03
C LEU A 354 3.41 3.77 19.39
N ALA A 355 2.92 4.34 20.50
CA ALA A 355 1.53 4.19 20.92
C ALA A 355 0.53 4.71 19.87
N LYS A 356 0.88 5.77 19.12
CA LYS A 356 0.04 6.32 18.04
C LYS A 356 0.02 5.40 16.81
N ARG A 357 1.15 4.76 16.49
CA ARG A 357 1.28 3.86 15.32
C ARG A 357 0.73 2.45 15.59
N ARG A 358 0.78 2.00 16.83
CA ARG A 358 0.46 0.63 17.26
C ARG A 358 -0.87 0.09 16.69
N PRO A 359 -2.00 0.83 16.69
CA PRO A 359 -3.25 0.30 16.14
C PRO A 359 -3.16 -0.07 14.65
N PHE A 360 -2.40 0.71 13.87
CA PHE A 360 -2.20 0.45 12.44
C PHE A 360 -1.27 -0.74 12.21
N GLU A 361 -0.19 -0.81 12.98
CA GLU A 361 0.82 -1.87 12.88
C GLU A 361 0.25 -3.25 13.28
N GLU A 362 -0.58 -3.30 14.33
CA GLU A 362 -1.22 -4.53 14.78
C GLU A 362 -2.35 -5.00 13.82
N ALA A 363 -2.99 -4.06 13.13
CA ALA A 363 -3.96 -4.36 12.09
C ALA A 363 -3.33 -4.85 10.77
N ALA A 364 -2.04 -4.56 10.52
CA ALA A 364 -1.28 -5.02 9.37
C ALA A 364 -0.81 -6.49 9.54
N ARG A 365 -1.77 -7.43 9.53
CA ARG A 365 -1.52 -8.86 9.83
C ARG A 365 -0.53 -9.54 8.88
N ARG A 366 -0.42 -9.07 7.64
CA ARG A 366 0.54 -9.58 6.65
C ARG A 366 1.46 -8.45 6.16
N PRO A 367 2.54 -8.13 6.89
CA PRO A 367 3.46 -7.03 6.56
C PRO A 367 4.50 -7.41 5.49
N TYR A 368 4.42 -8.61 4.93
CA TYR A 368 5.33 -9.14 3.91
C TYR A 368 4.57 -9.42 2.61
N PHE A 369 5.30 -9.48 1.49
CA PHE A 369 4.71 -9.78 0.19
C PHE A 369 4.14 -11.19 0.12
N HIS A 370 2.95 -11.32 -0.47
CA HIS A 370 2.33 -12.59 -0.78
C HIS A 370 1.44 -12.47 -2.01
N VAL A 371 1.40 -13.52 -2.85
CA VAL A 371 0.64 -13.51 -4.12
C VAL A 371 -0.88 -13.48 -3.92
N LYS A 372 -1.38 -14.17 -2.88
CA LYS A 372 -2.80 -14.05 -2.49
C LYS A 372 -3.14 -12.59 -2.17
N PRO A 373 -4.24 -12.05 -2.70
CA PRO A 373 -4.71 -10.71 -2.36
C PRO A 373 -4.87 -10.50 -0.86
N LEU A 374 -4.61 -9.28 -0.40
CA LEU A 374 -5.06 -8.77 0.89
C LEU A 374 -6.59 -8.59 0.88
N ASP A 375 -7.20 -8.76 2.05
CA ASP A 375 -8.60 -8.40 2.23
C ASP A 375 -8.79 -6.88 2.30
N GLY A 376 -10.03 -6.43 2.09
CA GLY A 376 -10.35 -5.00 2.09
C GLY A 376 -10.09 -4.31 3.43
N VAL A 377 -10.11 -5.04 4.55
CA VAL A 377 -9.85 -4.47 5.89
C VAL A 377 -8.37 -4.10 6.02
N GLN A 378 -7.47 -4.99 5.57
CA GLN A 378 -6.03 -4.73 5.57
C GLN A 378 -5.66 -3.62 4.59
N LEU A 379 -6.25 -3.59 3.40
CA LEU A 379 -6.01 -2.51 2.43
C LEU A 379 -6.47 -1.16 2.99
N PHE A 380 -7.65 -1.11 3.61
CA PHE A 380 -8.17 0.12 4.20
C PHE A 380 -7.35 0.55 5.43
N ASN A 381 -6.79 -0.38 6.19
CA ASN A 381 -5.84 -0.06 7.27
C ASN A 381 -4.59 0.65 6.73
N TRP A 382 -4.00 0.16 5.64
CA TRP A 382 -2.85 0.83 5.01
C TRP A 382 -3.20 2.23 4.52
N ILE A 383 -4.37 2.42 3.92
CA ILE A 383 -4.86 3.75 3.51
C ILE A 383 -4.92 4.69 4.72
N LYS A 384 -5.56 4.27 5.81
CA LYS A 384 -5.64 5.11 7.03
C LYS A 384 -4.28 5.38 7.66
N TYR A 385 -3.37 4.41 7.60
CA TYR A 385 -2.04 4.60 8.13
C TYR A 385 -1.26 5.64 7.32
N LEU A 386 -1.35 5.57 5.99
CA LEU A 386 -0.77 6.58 5.11
C LEU A 386 -1.42 7.96 5.31
N ASP A 387 -2.76 8.04 5.45
CA ASP A 387 -3.46 9.29 5.78
C ASP A 387 -2.91 9.92 7.07
N HIS A 388 -2.74 9.09 8.11
CA HIS A 388 -2.18 9.53 9.39
C HIS A 388 -0.74 10.06 9.25
N MET A 389 0.10 9.38 8.46
CA MET A 389 1.49 9.78 8.26
C MET A 389 1.61 11.05 7.43
N GLU A 390 0.86 11.15 6.33
CA GLU A 390 0.82 12.35 5.48
C GLU A 390 0.33 13.58 6.27
N ALA A 391 -0.71 13.43 7.09
CA ALA A 391 -1.25 14.52 7.90
C ALA A 391 -0.24 15.07 8.92
N ARG A 392 0.78 14.29 9.31
CA ARG A 392 1.84 14.75 10.21
C ARG A 392 2.92 15.56 9.53
N GLY A 393 3.07 15.43 8.21
CA GLY A 393 4.06 16.19 7.45
C GLY A 393 5.52 15.76 7.64
N GLU A 394 5.79 14.60 8.24
CA GLU A 394 7.15 14.08 8.46
C GLU A 394 7.65 13.28 7.23
N PRO A 395 8.55 13.83 6.40
CA PRO A 395 8.79 13.30 5.05
C PRO A 395 9.42 11.91 5.05
N THR A 396 10.53 11.77 5.77
CA THR A 396 11.30 10.52 5.84
C THR A 396 10.48 9.40 6.46
N ALA A 397 9.79 9.69 7.57
CA ALA A 397 8.94 8.69 8.22
C ALA A 397 7.76 8.25 7.33
N THR A 398 7.16 9.18 6.59
CA THR A 398 6.06 8.89 5.65
C THR A 398 6.56 8.04 4.48
N GLN A 399 7.73 8.36 3.91
CA GLN A 399 8.35 7.54 2.86
C GLN A 399 8.67 6.13 3.35
N THR A 400 9.18 5.96 4.57
CA THR A 400 9.43 4.62 5.13
C THR A 400 8.14 3.81 5.27
N VAL A 401 7.02 4.43 5.69
CA VAL A 401 5.72 3.75 5.76
C VAL A 401 5.19 3.41 4.37
N TYR A 402 5.39 4.28 3.38
CA TYR A 402 5.08 3.99 1.98
C TYR A 402 5.85 2.78 1.46
N GLU A 403 7.16 2.74 1.64
CA GLU A 403 7.99 1.65 1.16
C GLU A 403 7.62 0.31 1.82
N ARG A 404 7.28 0.33 3.12
CA ARG A 404 6.72 -0.85 3.83
C ARG A 404 5.36 -1.26 3.30
N CYS A 405 4.47 -0.29 3.06
CA CYS A 405 3.16 -0.54 2.48
C CYS A 405 3.29 -1.22 1.11
N LEU A 406 4.21 -0.75 0.27
CA LEU A 406 4.48 -1.28 -1.07
C LEU A 406 5.10 -2.68 -1.05
N VAL A 407 5.69 -3.15 0.05
CA VAL A 407 6.07 -4.57 0.19
C VAL A 407 4.81 -5.45 0.24
N ALA A 408 3.85 -5.14 1.10
CA ALA A 408 2.62 -5.93 1.23
C ALA A 408 1.63 -5.68 0.08
N CYS A 409 1.63 -4.46 -0.45
CA CYS A 409 0.67 -3.96 -1.44
C CYS A 409 1.29 -3.80 -2.85
N ALA A 410 2.40 -4.49 -3.14
CA ALA A 410 3.15 -4.32 -4.39
C ALA A 410 2.30 -4.48 -5.66
N ASN A 411 1.29 -5.35 -5.63
CA ASN A 411 0.45 -5.65 -6.79
C ASN A 411 -0.78 -4.74 -6.94
N TYR A 412 -0.89 -3.68 -6.12
CA TYR A 412 -2.03 -2.77 -6.09
C TYR A 412 -1.62 -1.40 -6.66
N PRO A 413 -2.02 -1.06 -7.90
CA PRO A 413 -1.60 0.18 -8.56
C PRO A 413 -1.91 1.44 -7.75
N GLU A 414 -3.00 1.45 -6.98
CA GLU A 414 -3.48 2.63 -6.25
C GLU A 414 -2.47 3.14 -5.21
N PHE A 415 -1.73 2.23 -4.56
CA PHE A 415 -0.71 2.61 -3.58
C PHE A 415 0.53 3.20 -4.27
N TRP A 416 0.94 2.65 -5.42
CA TRP A 416 2.01 3.23 -6.23
C TRP A 416 1.64 4.61 -6.75
N GLN A 417 0.44 4.75 -7.32
CA GLN A 417 -0.05 6.03 -7.83
C GLN A 417 -0.13 7.08 -6.71
N ARG A 418 -0.61 6.70 -5.52
CA ARG A 418 -0.64 7.59 -4.36
C ARG A 418 0.76 8.02 -3.94
N TYR A 419 1.72 7.08 -3.89
CA TYR A 419 3.10 7.39 -3.52
C TYR A 419 3.77 8.34 -4.52
N VAL A 420 3.60 8.10 -5.82
CA VAL A 420 4.10 8.99 -6.88
C VAL A 420 3.54 10.41 -6.70
N ARG A 421 2.22 10.55 -6.52
CA ARG A 421 1.57 11.85 -6.27
C ARG A 421 2.08 12.52 -4.99
N TYR A 422 2.31 11.75 -3.93
CA TYR A 422 2.85 12.26 -2.67
C TYR A 422 4.26 12.86 -2.86
N LEU A 423 5.14 12.17 -3.60
CA LEU A 423 6.50 12.66 -3.88
C LEU A 423 6.47 13.88 -4.81
N GLU A 424 5.64 13.85 -5.85
CA GLU A 424 5.46 14.96 -6.79
C GLU A 424 4.95 16.22 -6.10
N ALA A 425 3.94 16.11 -5.22
CA ALA A 425 3.41 17.23 -4.45
C ALA A 425 4.45 17.90 -3.52
N ARG A 426 5.56 17.20 -3.24
CA ARG A 426 6.66 17.70 -2.42
C ARG A 426 7.85 18.21 -3.25
N GLY A 427 7.78 18.12 -4.57
CA GLY A 427 8.87 18.49 -5.49
C GLY A 427 9.97 17.43 -5.62
N ASP A 428 9.77 16.20 -5.14
CA ASP A 428 10.71 15.09 -5.33
C ASP A 428 10.39 14.34 -6.64
N GLU A 429 10.66 14.98 -7.77
CA GLU A 429 10.38 14.43 -9.11
C GLU A 429 11.21 13.17 -9.40
N ALA A 430 12.47 13.15 -8.97
CA ALA A 430 13.35 11.99 -9.14
C ALA A 430 12.84 10.77 -8.36
N GLY A 431 12.43 10.96 -7.11
CA GLY A 431 11.78 9.93 -6.30
C GLY A 431 10.45 9.47 -6.91
N ALA A 432 9.63 10.41 -7.38
CA ALA A 432 8.35 10.11 -8.03
C ALA A 432 8.55 9.24 -9.28
N LYS A 433 9.53 9.58 -10.14
CA LYS A 433 9.87 8.80 -11.33
C LYS A 433 10.41 7.41 -10.98
N ALA A 434 11.28 7.32 -9.97
CA ALA A 434 11.79 6.02 -9.50
C ALA A 434 10.67 5.13 -8.95
N ALA A 435 9.73 5.68 -8.19
CA ALA A 435 8.56 4.94 -7.70
C ALA A 435 7.65 4.51 -8.86
N LEU A 436 7.41 5.39 -9.83
CA LEU A 436 6.63 5.10 -11.03
C LEU A 436 7.24 3.95 -11.83
N ASP A 437 8.55 4.00 -12.09
CA ASP A 437 9.25 2.97 -12.87
C ASP A 437 9.22 1.61 -12.18
N ARG A 438 9.41 1.56 -10.85
CA ARG A 438 9.23 0.30 -10.09
C ARG A 438 7.80 -0.24 -10.22
N GLY A 439 6.80 0.63 -10.06
CA GLY A 439 5.40 0.24 -10.21
C GLY A 439 5.08 -0.30 -11.60
N VAL A 440 5.52 0.38 -12.66
CA VAL A 440 5.22 0.01 -14.05
C VAL A 440 6.04 -1.18 -14.55
N LEU A 441 7.33 -1.26 -14.22
CA LEU A 441 8.25 -2.22 -14.86
C LEU A 441 8.43 -3.50 -14.04
N VAL A 442 8.26 -3.44 -12.72
CA VAL A 442 8.53 -4.56 -11.82
C VAL A 442 7.24 -5.21 -11.35
N PHE A 443 6.37 -4.44 -10.68
CA PHE A 443 5.27 -5.02 -9.90
C PHE A 443 3.92 -5.03 -10.64
N CYS A 444 3.50 -3.89 -11.18
CA CYS A 444 2.22 -3.72 -11.87
C CYS A 444 2.38 -3.76 -13.40
N LYS A 445 3.40 -4.45 -13.92
CA LYS A 445 3.73 -4.50 -15.36
C LYS A 445 2.66 -5.05 -16.29
N ARG A 446 1.69 -5.81 -15.75
CA ARG A 446 0.53 -6.32 -16.49
C ARG A 446 -0.79 -5.61 -16.13
N ARG A 447 -0.73 -4.49 -15.41
CA ARG A 447 -1.90 -3.71 -14.96
C ARG A 447 -2.10 -2.48 -15.86
N PRO A 448 -3.12 -2.45 -16.72
CA PRO A 448 -3.37 -1.33 -17.64
C PRO A 448 -3.44 0.03 -16.96
N GLU A 449 -4.04 0.06 -15.77
CA GLU A 449 -4.27 1.27 -14.99
C GLU A 449 -2.94 1.95 -14.61
N MET A 450 -1.91 1.16 -14.33
CA MET A 450 -0.57 1.66 -14.02
C MET A 450 0.13 2.23 -15.27
N HIS A 451 -0.04 1.60 -16.43
CA HIS A 451 0.53 2.10 -17.70
C HIS A 451 -0.13 3.40 -18.16
N MET A 452 -1.46 3.50 -18.05
CA MET A 452 -2.18 4.74 -18.36
C MET A 452 -1.78 5.88 -17.42
N PHE A 453 -1.63 5.59 -16.12
CA PHE A 453 -1.11 6.56 -15.16
C PHE A 453 0.29 7.04 -15.51
N ALA A 454 1.19 6.12 -15.89
CA ALA A 454 2.55 6.47 -16.28
C ALA A 454 2.62 7.29 -17.58
N ALA A 455 1.77 6.97 -18.57
CA ALA A 455 1.68 7.75 -19.80
C ALA A 455 1.18 9.18 -19.53
N HIS A 456 0.22 9.33 -18.61
CA HIS A 456 -0.23 10.66 -18.17
C HIS A 456 0.86 11.42 -17.42
N TRP A 457 1.61 10.75 -16.55
CA TRP A 457 2.74 11.35 -15.85
C TRP A 457 3.79 11.86 -16.84
N ASP A 458 4.22 11.04 -17.81
CA ASP A 458 5.19 11.45 -18.84
C ASP A 458 4.66 12.65 -19.65
N GLU A 459 3.38 12.65 -20.03
CA GLU A 459 2.76 13.78 -20.75
C GLU A 459 2.79 15.08 -19.93
N LEU A 460 2.46 15.02 -18.64
CA LEU A 460 2.49 16.17 -17.74
C LEU A 460 3.91 16.74 -17.56
N HIS A 461 4.93 15.88 -17.59
CA HIS A 461 6.34 16.26 -17.45
C HIS A 461 6.99 16.60 -18.81
N GLY A 462 6.19 16.67 -19.89
CA GLY A 462 6.65 17.10 -21.21
C GLY A 462 7.27 16.00 -22.07
N ASP A 463 7.36 14.76 -21.59
CA ASP A 463 7.84 13.61 -22.38
C ASP A 463 6.70 12.99 -23.21
N VAL A 464 6.29 13.73 -24.24
CA VAL A 464 5.25 13.28 -25.19
C VAL A 464 5.66 12.01 -25.93
N ALA A 465 6.96 11.83 -26.20
CA ALA A 465 7.46 10.65 -26.90
C ALA A 465 7.37 9.40 -26.01
N GLY A 466 7.78 9.51 -24.74
CA GLY A 466 7.63 8.47 -23.73
C GLY A 466 6.18 8.09 -23.50
N ALA A 467 5.29 9.08 -23.34
CA ALA A 467 3.85 8.85 -23.18
C ALA A 467 3.26 8.05 -24.35
N ARG A 468 3.59 8.42 -25.60
CA ARG A 468 3.17 7.68 -26.80
C ARG A 468 3.72 6.26 -26.82
N ALA A 469 5.00 6.07 -26.49
CA ALA A 469 5.62 4.75 -26.42
C ALA A 469 4.93 3.84 -25.39
N ARG A 470 4.51 4.38 -24.25
CA ARG A 470 3.75 3.63 -23.23
C ARG A 470 2.37 3.23 -23.74
N TYR A 471 1.64 4.12 -24.42
CA TYR A 471 0.35 3.74 -25.02
C TYR A 471 0.50 2.66 -26.08
N VAL A 472 1.53 2.74 -26.92
CA VAL A 472 1.84 1.68 -27.89
C VAL A 472 2.09 0.35 -27.17
N HIS A 473 2.96 0.33 -26.16
CA HIS A 473 3.24 -0.88 -25.38
C HIS A 473 1.99 -1.45 -24.69
N LEU A 474 1.16 -0.58 -24.12
CA LEU A 474 -0.10 -0.96 -23.48
C LEU A 474 -1.04 -1.66 -24.48
N LEU A 475 -1.19 -1.10 -25.68
CA LEU A 475 -2.07 -1.62 -26.72
C LEU A 475 -1.49 -2.81 -27.48
N THR A 476 -0.20 -3.10 -27.39
CA THR A 476 0.40 -4.27 -28.07
C THR A 476 0.65 -5.45 -27.14
N HIS A 477 1.10 -5.21 -25.90
CA HIS A 477 1.63 -6.27 -25.04
C HIS A 477 0.87 -6.45 -23.73
N VAL A 478 0.21 -5.41 -23.21
CA VAL A 478 -0.41 -5.47 -21.88
C VAL A 478 -1.91 -5.75 -21.98
N SER A 479 -2.65 -4.96 -22.76
CA SER A 479 -4.10 -5.12 -22.91
C SER A 479 -4.61 -4.57 -24.26
N PRO A 480 -4.36 -5.29 -25.37
CA PRO A 480 -4.69 -4.84 -26.71
C PRO A 480 -6.16 -4.55 -26.99
N ARG A 481 -7.07 -5.23 -26.27
CA ARG A 481 -8.52 -5.18 -26.51
C ARG A 481 -9.27 -4.40 -25.42
N LEU A 482 -8.56 -3.61 -24.61
CA LEU A 482 -9.17 -2.81 -23.55
C LEU A 482 -9.66 -1.47 -24.14
N ILE A 483 -10.98 -1.28 -24.13
CA ILE A 483 -11.65 -0.08 -24.65
C ILE A 483 -11.14 1.19 -23.95
N GLU A 484 -10.94 1.13 -22.64
CA GLU A 484 -10.42 2.26 -21.85
C GLU A 484 -9.01 2.66 -22.31
N ALA A 485 -8.13 1.69 -22.58
CA ALA A 485 -6.77 1.95 -23.03
C ALA A 485 -6.74 2.63 -24.40
N VAL A 486 -7.49 2.12 -25.38
CA VAL A 486 -7.54 2.74 -26.73
C VAL A 486 -8.19 4.12 -26.69
N THR A 487 -9.21 4.31 -25.84
CA THR A 487 -9.86 5.61 -25.64
C THR A 487 -8.90 6.59 -24.98
N SER A 488 -8.10 6.14 -24.00
CA SER A 488 -7.09 6.98 -23.36
C SER A 488 -5.99 7.38 -24.35
N ALA A 489 -5.53 6.46 -25.22
CA ALA A 489 -4.53 6.75 -26.25
C ALA A 489 -5.06 7.75 -27.30
N ALA A 490 -6.30 7.58 -27.75
CA ALA A 490 -6.95 8.53 -28.65
C ALA A 490 -7.10 9.92 -27.99
N ASN A 491 -7.48 9.97 -26.72
CA ASN A 491 -7.58 11.21 -25.96
C ASN A 491 -6.21 11.89 -25.76
N PHE A 492 -5.14 11.12 -25.64
CA PHE A 492 -3.77 11.63 -25.60
C PHE A 492 -3.40 12.31 -26.92
N GLU A 493 -3.53 11.64 -28.08
CA GLU A 493 -3.20 12.25 -29.37
C GLU A 493 -4.07 13.47 -29.67
N ARG A 494 -5.34 13.44 -29.24
CA ARG A 494 -6.23 14.61 -29.29
C ARG A 494 -5.65 15.81 -28.53
N ARG A 495 -5.06 15.60 -27.34
CA ARG A 495 -4.41 16.67 -26.57
C ARG A 495 -3.13 17.17 -27.25
N GLN A 496 -2.43 16.30 -27.98
CA GLN A 496 -1.28 16.66 -28.79
C GLN A 496 -1.67 17.41 -30.09
N GLY A 497 -2.96 17.47 -30.42
CA GLY A 497 -3.47 18.12 -31.64
C GLY A 497 -3.50 17.22 -32.88
N ASP A 498 -3.12 15.94 -32.76
CA ASP A 498 -3.15 14.96 -33.84
C ASP A 498 -4.48 14.20 -33.87
N LEU A 499 -5.52 14.86 -34.40
CA LEU A 499 -6.84 14.25 -34.58
C LEU A 499 -6.81 13.03 -35.51
N PRO A 500 -6.09 13.03 -36.65
CA PRO A 500 -5.97 11.83 -37.48
C PRO A 500 -5.41 10.62 -36.73
N ALA A 501 -4.35 10.79 -35.94
CA ALA A 501 -3.80 9.70 -35.13
C ALA A 501 -4.78 9.23 -34.05
N ALA A 502 -5.49 10.16 -33.41
CA ALA A 502 -6.51 9.83 -32.41
C ALA A 502 -7.63 8.96 -33.00
N VAL A 503 -8.16 9.34 -34.17
CA VAL A 503 -9.18 8.56 -34.89
C VAL A 503 -8.63 7.20 -35.30
N LYS A 504 -7.37 7.14 -35.76
CA LYS A 504 -6.71 5.89 -36.19
C LYS A 504 -6.70 4.85 -35.07
N TYR A 505 -6.36 5.21 -33.83
CA TYR A 505 -6.36 4.28 -32.71
C TYR A 505 -7.72 3.58 -32.51
N LEU A 506 -8.81 4.35 -32.50
CA LEU A 506 -10.16 3.81 -32.34
C LEU A 506 -10.60 3.02 -33.58
N ARG A 507 -10.30 3.53 -34.78
CA ARG A 507 -10.70 2.92 -36.06
C ARG A 507 -10.05 1.55 -36.25
N ASP A 508 -8.73 1.44 -36.07
CA ASP A 508 -7.99 0.20 -36.29
C ASP A 508 -8.56 -0.94 -35.43
N LEU A 509 -8.78 -0.71 -34.13
CA LEU A 509 -9.35 -1.72 -33.24
C LEU A 509 -10.82 -2.00 -33.55
N THR A 510 -11.59 -0.97 -33.94
CA THR A 510 -13.00 -1.15 -34.35
C THR A 510 -13.09 -2.03 -35.60
N GLU A 511 -12.24 -1.82 -36.61
CA GLU A 511 -12.20 -2.60 -37.84
C GLU A 511 -11.72 -4.04 -37.60
N GLU A 512 -10.71 -4.22 -36.76
CA GLU A 512 -10.24 -5.56 -36.35
C GLU A 512 -11.37 -6.34 -35.67
N GLU A 513 -12.10 -5.71 -34.74
CA GLU A 513 -13.19 -6.34 -34.00
C GLU A 513 -14.46 -6.54 -34.83
N ARG A 514 -14.73 -5.65 -35.78
CA ARG A 514 -15.82 -5.80 -36.77
C ARG A 514 -15.68 -7.07 -37.59
N SER A 515 -14.44 -7.46 -37.92
CA SER A 515 -14.16 -8.65 -38.72
C SER A 515 -14.44 -9.98 -37.98
N LYS A 516 -14.60 -9.93 -36.64
CA LYS A 516 -14.77 -11.11 -35.78
C LYS A 516 -16.25 -11.34 -35.50
N GLU A 517 -16.77 -12.50 -35.93
CA GLU A 517 -18.16 -12.85 -35.68
C GLU A 517 -18.45 -12.97 -34.17
N GLY A 518 -19.47 -12.23 -33.69
CA GLY A 518 -19.88 -12.26 -32.28
C GLY A 518 -18.95 -11.51 -31.32
N SER A 519 -18.13 -10.55 -31.80
CA SER A 519 -17.33 -9.70 -30.91
C SER A 519 -18.21 -8.96 -29.90
N ARG A 520 -17.94 -9.18 -28.60
CA ARG A 520 -18.64 -8.51 -27.51
C ARG A 520 -18.23 -7.05 -27.32
N ILE A 521 -17.09 -6.64 -27.87
CA ILE A 521 -16.54 -5.29 -27.67
C ILE A 521 -16.77 -4.37 -28.87
N TYR A 522 -16.98 -4.94 -30.06
CA TYR A 522 -17.23 -4.17 -31.29
C TYR A 522 -18.34 -3.12 -31.15
N PRO A 523 -19.55 -3.43 -30.62
CA PRO A 523 -20.62 -2.44 -30.46
C PRO A 523 -20.18 -1.23 -29.64
N PHE A 524 -19.43 -1.45 -28.57
CA PHE A 524 -18.96 -0.38 -27.70
C PHE A 524 -17.83 0.43 -28.36
N LEU A 525 -16.92 -0.22 -29.09
CA LEU A 525 -15.90 0.46 -29.88
C LEU A 525 -16.53 1.37 -30.96
N ALA A 526 -17.56 0.89 -31.65
CA ALA A 526 -18.30 1.68 -32.62
C ALA A 526 -18.97 2.92 -31.98
N ILE A 527 -19.57 2.77 -30.80
CA ILE A 527 -20.11 3.89 -30.02
C ILE A 527 -19.02 4.91 -29.69
N HIS A 528 -17.87 4.44 -29.17
CA HIS A 528 -16.74 5.32 -28.83
C HIS A 528 -16.18 6.05 -30.05
N LEU A 529 -16.02 5.36 -31.18
CA LEU A 529 -15.56 5.96 -32.44
C LEU A 529 -16.56 7.00 -32.97
N ALA A 530 -17.85 6.67 -33.02
CA ALA A 530 -18.89 7.58 -33.48
C ALA A 530 -18.98 8.84 -32.59
N HIS A 531 -18.91 8.67 -31.27
CA HIS A 531 -18.86 9.79 -30.33
C HIS A 531 -17.62 10.67 -30.54
N PHE A 532 -16.45 10.07 -30.75
CA PHE A 532 -15.22 10.80 -31.01
C PHE A 532 -15.30 11.61 -32.31
N LEU A 533 -15.74 10.97 -33.40
CA LEU A 533 -15.93 11.62 -34.71
C LEU A 533 -16.90 12.79 -34.61
N ARG A 534 -18.04 12.61 -33.93
CA ARG A 534 -19.02 13.69 -33.70
C ARG A 534 -18.43 14.87 -32.94
N ARG A 535 -17.76 14.57 -31.82
CA ARG A 535 -17.36 15.59 -30.84
C ARG A 535 -16.13 16.38 -31.29
N HIS A 536 -15.20 15.73 -31.98
CA HIS A 536 -13.87 16.26 -32.26
C HIS A 536 -13.57 16.41 -33.74
N SER A 537 -14.00 15.47 -34.59
CA SER A 537 -13.77 15.55 -36.04
C SER A 537 -14.85 16.32 -36.79
N GLY A 538 -16.06 16.40 -36.24
CA GLY A 538 -17.24 17.01 -36.88
C GLY A 538 -17.83 16.17 -38.03
N ASP A 539 -17.29 14.98 -38.28
CA ASP A 539 -17.73 14.10 -39.36
C ASP A 539 -18.95 13.29 -38.94
N LEU A 540 -20.13 13.93 -39.07
CA LEU A 540 -21.41 13.31 -38.74
C LEU A 540 -21.79 12.19 -39.71
N ALA A 541 -21.30 12.25 -40.96
CA ALA A 541 -21.66 11.26 -41.98
C ALA A 541 -20.97 9.93 -41.69
N GLU A 542 -19.66 9.97 -41.42
CA GLU A 542 -18.90 8.78 -41.05
C GLU A 542 -19.35 8.22 -39.69
N ALA A 543 -19.63 9.09 -38.71
CA ALA A 543 -20.13 8.63 -37.41
C ALA A 543 -21.46 7.87 -37.52
N ARG A 544 -22.39 8.34 -38.37
CA ARG A 544 -23.64 7.62 -38.66
C ARG A 544 -23.38 6.28 -39.33
N LYS A 545 -22.51 6.26 -40.34
CA LYS A 545 -22.13 5.04 -41.05
C LYS A 545 -21.58 3.98 -40.07
N VAL A 546 -20.68 4.37 -39.17
CA VAL A 546 -20.12 3.46 -38.15
C VAL A 546 -21.23 2.88 -37.26
N LEU A 547 -22.19 3.70 -36.81
CA LEU A 547 -23.31 3.24 -35.99
C LEU A 547 -24.26 2.32 -36.76
N ASP A 548 -24.63 2.66 -37.99
CA ASP A 548 -25.50 1.83 -38.82
C ASP A 548 -24.88 0.46 -39.11
N GLU A 549 -23.59 0.43 -39.49
CA GLU A 549 -22.85 -0.82 -39.70
C GLU A 549 -22.77 -1.67 -38.42
N ALA A 550 -22.64 -1.04 -37.25
CA ALA A 550 -22.66 -1.76 -35.98
C ALA A 550 -24.06 -2.30 -35.64
N LEU A 551 -25.12 -1.53 -35.91
CA LEU A 551 -26.51 -1.93 -35.68
C LEU A 551 -26.92 -3.11 -36.56
N GLU A 552 -26.43 -3.18 -37.80
CA GLU A 552 -26.66 -4.31 -38.70
C GLU A 552 -26.01 -5.61 -38.20
N GLN A 553 -24.79 -5.53 -37.67
CA GLN A 553 -24.07 -6.72 -37.18
C GLN A 553 -24.50 -7.15 -35.77
N CYS A 554 -24.88 -6.18 -34.93
CA CYS A 554 -25.19 -6.38 -33.52
C CYS A 554 -26.57 -5.80 -33.09
N PRO A 555 -27.68 -6.18 -33.77
CA PRO A 555 -29.00 -5.59 -33.50
C PRO A 555 -29.57 -5.93 -32.11
N GLY A 556 -28.96 -6.85 -31.37
CA GLY A 556 -29.42 -7.28 -30.04
C GLY A 556 -28.81 -6.49 -28.89
N VAL A 557 -27.99 -5.48 -29.16
CA VAL A 557 -27.29 -4.69 -28.13
C VAL A 557 -28.04 -3.40 -27.85
N ARG A 558 -28.77 -3.36 -26.74
CA ARG A 558 -29.61 -2.20 -26.36
C ARG A 558 -28.83 -0.89 -26.29
N SER A 559 -27.65 -0.91 -25.67
CA SER A 559 -26.81 0.29 -25.51
C SER A 559 -26.38 0.90 -26.85
N LEU A 560 -26.29 0.10 -27.92
CA LEU A 560 -25.96 0.57 -29.25
C LEU A 560 -27.11 1.36 -29.88
N TRP A 561 -28.35 0.88 -29.73
CA TRP A 561 -29.55 1.60 -30.15
C TRP A 561 -29.73 2.90 -29.36
N GLU A 562 -29.57 2.84 -28.04
CA GLU A 562 -29.64 4.03 -27.18
C GLU A 562 -28.57 5.07 -27.56
N ALA A 563 -27.34 4.62 -27.83
CA ALA A 563 -26.26 5.50 -28.27
C ALA A 563 -26.53 6.11 -29.66
N ALA A 564 -27.10 5.36 -30.60
CA ALA A 564 -27.43 5.87 -31.93
C ALA A 564 -28.55 6.92 -31.89
N VAL A 565 -29.59 6.70 -31.06
CA VAL A 565 -30.65 7.70 -30.84
C VAL A 565 -30.06 8.95 -30.20
N HIS A 566 -29.29 8.78 -29.12
CA HIS A 566 -28.64 9.90 -28.43
C HIS A 566 -27.66 10.66 -29.34
N PHE A 567 -26.99 9.96 -30.25
CA PHE A 567 -26.16 10.59 -31.27
C PHE A 567 -26.97 11.55 -32.14
N GLU A 568 -28.17 11.18 -32.60
CA GLU A 568 -29.01 12.06 -33.43
C GLU A 568 -29.56 13.26 -32.65
N GLU A 569 -29.94 13.05 -31.38
CA GLU A 569 -30.32 14.15 -30.47
C GLU A 569 -29.20 15.20 -30.37
N LEU A 570 -27.96 14.73 -30.20
CA LEU A 570 -26.80 15.59 -30.05
C LEU A 570 -26.25 16.15 -31.36
N ALA A 571 -26.46 15.46 -32.49
CA ALA A 571 -26.06 15.93 -33.81
C ALA A 571 -26.96 17.08 -34.28
N GLY A 572 -28.25 17.03 -33.93
CA GLY A 572 -29.22 18.05 -34.27
C GLY A 572 -29.47 18.22 -35.77
N GLY A 573 -30.08 19.34 -36.14
CA GLY A 573 -30.48 19.64 -37.51
C GLY A 573 -31.93 19.24 -37.84
N PRO A 574 -32.43 19.63 -39.02
CA PRO A 574 -33.86 19.54 -39.37
C PRO A 574 -34.38 18.10 -39.42
N GLU A 575 -33.50 17.13 -39.64
CA GLU A 575 -33.83 15.72 -39.80
C GLU A 575 -33.51 14.87 -38.56
N ALA A 576 -32.95 15.45 -37.49
CA ALA A 576 -32.54 14.69 -36.31
C ALA A 576 -33.70 13.93 -35.67
N VAL A 577 -34.85 14.59 -35.51
CA VAL A 577 -36.05 13.98 -34.94
C VAL A 577 -36.55 12.83 -35.83
N ALA A 578 -36.53 13.02 -37.16
CA ALA A 578 -36.96 11.99 -38.10
C ALA A 578 -36.04 10.76 -38.05
N ARG A 579 -34.72 10.96 -38.00
CA ARG A 579 -33.73 9.87 -37.88
C ARG A 579 -33.80 9.15 -36.54
N ALA A 580 -33.96 9.87 -35.43
CA ALA A 580 -34.12 9.26 -34.11
C ALA A 580 -35.37 8.38 -34.05
N LEU A 581 -36.49 8.84 -34.61
CA LEU A 581 -37.72 8.05 -34.71
C LEU A 581 -37.56 6.82 -35.63
N ASP A 582 -36.82 6.94 -36.74
CA ASP A 582 -36.48 5.79 -37.60
C ASP A 582 -35.66 4.73 -36.84
N LEU A 583 -34.69 5.16 -36.02
CA LEU A 583 -33.90 4.26 -35.18
C LEU A 583 -34.77 3.53 -34.16
N TYR A 584 -35.71 4.23 -33.50
CA TYR A 584 -36.70 3.59 -32.62
C TYR A 584 -37.59 2.60 -33.38
N ASP A 585 -38.01 2.94 -34.59
CA ASP A 585 -38.86 2.08 -35.41
C ASP A 585 -38.13 0.78 -35.82
N ARG A 586 -36.85 0.89 -36.20
CA ARG A 586 -35.94 -0.23 -36.48
C ARG A 586 -35.70 -1.09 -35.24
N ALA A 587 -35.41 -0.49 -34.09
CA ALA A 587 -35.13 -1.20 -32.84
C ALA A 587 -36.33 -2.00 -32.33
N THR A 588 -37.54 -1.47 -32.51
CA THR A 588 -38.79 -2.05 -32.00
C THR A 588 -39.48 -2.97 -32.99
N ALA A 589 -38.90 -3.19 -34.17
CA ALA A 589 -39.45 -4.07 -35.18
C ALA A 589 -39.54 -5.53 -34.69
N PRO A 590 -40.61 -6.26 -35.04
CA PRO A 590 -40.69 -7.69 -34.79
C PRO A 590 -39.60 -8.44 -35.59
N PRO A 591 -39.11 -9.59 -35.13
CA PRO A 591 -38.19 -10.40 -35.91
C PRO A 591 -38.93 -10.89 -37.17
N ALA A 592 -38.28 -10.90 -38.33
CA ALA A 592 -38.94 -11.27 -39.58
C ALA A 592 -39.58 -12.68 -39.49
N GLU A 593 -40.82 -12.83 -39.95
CA GLU A 593 -41.56 -14.10 -39.89
C GLU A 593 -40.77 -15.22 -40.58
N GLY A 594 -40.54 -16.34 -39.87
CA GLY A 594 -39.75 -17.48 -40.37
C GLY A 594 -38.25 -17.41 -40.09
N THR A 595 -37.76 -16.39 -39.36
CA THR A 595 -36.38 -16.39 -38.85
C THR A 595 -36.15 -17.54 -37.86
N THR A 596 -35.04 -18.25 -38.03
CA THR A 596 -34.64 -19.33 -37.12
C THR A 596 -34.37 -18.77 -35.72
N ALA A 597 -34.51 -19.59 -34.68
CA ALA A 597 -34.25 -19.18 -33.29
C ALA A 597 -32.86 -18.53 -33.10
N ALA A 598 -31.88 -18.93 -33.93
CA ALA A 598 -30.53 -18.36 -33.96
C ALA A 598 -30.47 -16.90 -34.47
N VAL A 599 -31.38 -16.50 -35.38
CA VAL A 599 -31.47 -15.13 -35.91
C VAL A 599 -32.38 -14.28 -35.02
N ALA A 600 -33.45 -14.85 -34.45
CA ALA A 600 -34.27 -14.17 -33.45
C ALA A 600 -33.46 -13.80 -32.19
N GLY A 601 -32.51 -14.65 -31.77
CA GLY A 601 -31.56 -14.38 -30.69
C GLY A 601 -30.53 -13.26 -30.98
N LYS A 602 -30.49 -12.73 -32.22
CA LYS A 602 -29.68 -11.55 -32.57
C LYS A 602 -30.47 -10.24 -32.44
N SER A 603 -31.77 -10.27 -32.20
CA SER A 603 -32.61 -9.07 -32.01
C SER A 603 -32.81 -8.74 -30.53
N LEU A 604 -33.26 -7.50 -30.23
CA LEU A 604 -33.54 -7.10 -28.86
C LEU A 604 -34.64 -7.96 -28.21
N PRO A 605 -34.52 -8.29 -26.91
CA PRO A 605 -35.59 -8.90 -26.13
C PRO A 605 -36.91 -8.13 -26.22
N GLU A 606 -38.05 -8.82 -26.14
CA GLU A 606 -39.38 -8.18 -26.24
C GLU A 606 -39.57 -7.05 -25.24
N ARG A 607 -39.13 -7.25 -23.99
CA ARG A 607 -39.14 -6.22 -22.94
C ARG A 607 -38.33 -4.97 -23.33
N ASP A 608 -37.13 -5.14 -23.86
CA ASP A 608 -36.29 -4.00 -24.27
C ASP A 608 -36.92 -3.23 -25.43
N ARG A 609 -37.58 -3.93 -26.36
CA ARG A 609 -38.32 -3.31 -27.46
C ARG A 609 -39.56 -2.57 -26.97
N GLU A 610 -40.29 -3.11 -26.00
CA GLU A 610 -41.43 -2.43 -25.40
C GLU A 610 -40.99 -1.13 -24.71
N GLU A 611 -39.92 -1.18 -23.90
CA GLU A 611 -39.38 -0.01 -23.21
C GLU A 611 -38.86 1.05 -24.20
N LEU A 612 -38.15 0.65 -25.27
CA LEU A 612 -37.73 1.58 -26.33
C LEU A 612 -38.92 2.13 -27.12
N SER A 613 -39.99 1.36 -27.29
CA SER A 613 -41.22 1.84 -27.93
C SER A 613 -42.00 2.82 -27.06
N ALA A 614 -41.95 2.69 -25.73
CA ALA A 614 -42.52 3.69 -24.84
C ALA A 614 -41.68 4.99 -24.92
N ARG A 615 -40.35 4.88 -24.86
CA ARG A 615 -39.45 6.03 -25.02
C ARG A 615 -39.61 6.75 -26.36
N SER A 616 -39.94 6.05 -27.44
CA SER A 616 -40.17 6.69 -28.73
C SER A 616 -41.43 7.56 -28.75
N VAL A 617 -42.45 7.21 -27.97
CA VAL A 617 -43.66 8.04 -27.75
C VAL A 617 -43.29 9.30 -26.99
N ASP A 618 -42.58 9.15 -25.86
CA ASP A 618 -42.11 10.28 -25.06
C ASP A 618 -41.23 11.24 -25.88
N PHE A 619 -40.31 10.68 -26.68
CA PHE A 619 -39.44 11.43 -27.57
C PHE A 619 -40.23 12.19 -28.65
N ALA A 620 -41.22 11.55 -29.28
CA ALA A 620 -42.07 12.16 -30.28
C ALA A 620 -42.95 13.28 -29.70
N ASP A 621 -43.37 13.17 -28.43
CA ASP A 621 -44.13 14.20 -27.72
C ASP A 621 -43.26 15.43 -27.43
N MET A 622 -42.02 15.22 -26.98
CA MET A 622 -41.11 16.30 -26.62
C MET A 622 -40.55 17.05 -27.85
N TYR A 623 -40.21 16.34 -28.93
CA TYR A 623 -39.43 16.91 -30.04
C TYR A 623 -40.11 16.78 -31.41
N GLY A 624 -41.15 15.95 -31.53
CA GLY A 624 -41.81 15.64 -32.80
C GLY A 624 -43.00 16.55 -33.12
N SER A 625 -43.53 16.35 -34.33
CA SER A 625 -44.83 16.88 -34.72
C SER A 625 -45.97 16.01 -34.19
N ALA A 626 -47.18 16.57 -34.09
CA ALA A 626 -48.38 15.82 -33.70
C ALA A 626 -48.63 14.56 -34.57
N ALA A 627 -48.24 14.61 -35.85
CA ALA A 627 -48.34 13.44 -36.75
C ALA A 627 -47.35 12.33 -36.37
N GLN A 628 -46.11 12.70 -36.00
CA GLN A 628 -45.09 11.76 -35.54
C GLN A 628 -45.44 11.15 -34.18
N LEU A 629 -45.96 11.95 -33.24
CA LEU A 629 -46.46 11.47 -31.96
C LEU A 629 -47.59 10.45 -32.16
N LYS A 630 -48.58 10.79 -32.99
CA LYS A 630 -49.68 9.86 -33.31
C LYS A 630 -49.13 8.55 -33.89
N ALA A 631 -48.19 8.63 -34.84
CA ALA A 631 -47.59 7.45 -35.45
C ALA A 631 -46.83 6.58 -34.43
N ALA A 632 -46.08 7.17 -33.50
CA ALA A 632 -45.40 6.46 -32.43
C ALA A 632 -46.39 5.77 -31.47
N CYS A 633 -47.45 6.48 -31.05
CA CYS A 633 -48.52 5.94 -30.20
C CYS A 633 -49.24 4.76 -30.89
N ASP A 634 -49.63 4.92 -32.14
CA ASP A 634 -50.31 3.87 -32.92
C ASP A 634 -49.43 2.61 -33.01
N ARG A 635 -48.11 2.78 -33.24
CA ARG A 635 -47.15 1.66 -33.29
C ARG A 635 -46.96 0.97 -31.94
N HIS A 636 -46.79 1.74 -30.87
CA HIS A 636 -46.65 1.19 -29.52
C HIS A 636 -47.90 0.39 -29.13
N ALA A 637 -49.08 0.97 -29.37
CA ALA A 637 -50.35 0.32 -29.09
C ALA A 637 -50.54 -0.98 -29.90
N ALA A 638 -50.22 -0.96 -31.19
CA ALA A 638 -50.35 -2.12 -32.08
C ALA A 638 -49.42 -3.29 -31.70
N ARG A 639 -48.24 -3.01 -31.13
CA ARG A 639 -47.20 -4.03 -30.86
C ARG A 639 -47.22 -4.55 -29.43
N PHE A 640 -47.48 -3.70 -28.44
CA PHE A 640 -47.22 -4.02 -27.04
C PHE A 640 -48.46 -3.90 -26.14
N MET A 641 -49.44 -3.05 -26.48
CA MET A 641 -50.69 -2.89 -25.70
C MET A 641 -51.79 -3.89 -26.12
N LEU A 642 -51.44 -5.17 -26.28
CA LEU A 642 -52.42 -6.21 -26.60
C LEU A 642 -53.15 -6.70 -25.34
N PRO A 643 -54.43 -7.12 -25.43
CA PRO A 643 -55.15 -7.67 -24.29
C PRO A 643 -54.42 -8.87 -23.66
N THR A 644 -54.42 -8.96 -22.32
CA THR A 644 -53.78 -10.05 -21.55
C THR A 644 -54.28 -11.46 -21.89
N THR A 645 -55.39 -11.57 -22.63
CA THR A 645 -55.96 -12.82 -23.14
C THR A 645 -55.27 -13.36 -24.40
N VAL A 646 -54.42 -12.57 -25.06
CA VAL A 646 -53.66 -12.99 -26.24
C VAL A 646 -52.32 -13.58 -25.78
N THR A 647 -52.26 -14.90 -25.65
CA THR A 647 -51.04 -15.63 -25.25
C THR A 647 -49.98 -15.61 -26.36
N ALA A 648 -48.71 -15.81 -26.01
CA ALA A 648 -47.63 -15.99 -26.99
C ALA A 648 -47.91 -17.14 -27.97
N GLU A 649 -48.64 -18.17 -27.52
CA GLU A 649 -49.11 -19.30 -28.32
C GLU A 649 -50.16 -18.88 -29.37
N ALA A 650 -51.08 -17.96 -29.05
CA ALA A 650 -52.05 -17.41 -30.00
C ALA A 650 -51.38 -16.54 -31.08
N ARG A 651 -50.25 -15.88 -30.75
CA ARG A 651 -49.42 -15.14 -31.71
C ARG A 651 -48.70 -16.08 -32.69
N ALA A 652 -48.12 -17.17 -32.20
CA ALA A 652 -47.44 -18.15 -33.04
C ALA A 652 -48.38 -18.95 -33.96
N ALA A 653 -49.64 -19.15 -33.55
CA ALA A 653 -50.64 -19.88 -34.33
C ALA A 653 -51.15 -19.13 -35.57
N THR A 654 -50.93 -17.81 -35.67
CA THR A 654 -51.43 -16.97 -36.78
C THR A 654 -50.36 -16.61 -37.82
N SER A 655 -49.06 -16.67 -37.48
CA SER A 655 -47.93 -16.40 -38.39
C SER A 655 -47.49 -17.62 -39.23
N GLY A 656 -48.05 -18.80 -39.00
CA GLY A 656 -47.76 -20.04 -39.74
C GLY A 656 -48.66 -20.24 -40.97
N GLY A 657 -48.42 -19.49 -42.04
CA GLY A 657 -49.17 -19.62 -43.30
C GLY A 657 -48.83 -20.90 -44.10
N LYS A 658 -49.82 -21.80 -44.23
CA LYS A 658 -49.98 -22.87 -45.24
C LYS A 658 -48.83 -23.89 -45.40
N ARG A 659 -48.98 -25.06 -44.75
CA ARG A 659 -48.70 -26.34 -45.43
C ARG A 659 -50.01 -27.03 -45.74
N GLY A 660 -50.11 -27.51 -46.98
CA GLY A 660 -51.32 -28.00 -47.62
C GLY A 660 -52.00 -29.13 -46.86
N HIS A 661 -53.31 -29.16 -47.03
CA HIS A 661 -54.19 -30.22 -46.61
C HIS A 661 -54.03 -31.44 -47.53
N GLU A 662 -53.39 -32.50 -47.01
CA GLU A 662 -53.69 -33.93 -47.27
C GLU A 662 -53.41 -34.60 -45.91
N GLY A 663 -54.39 -35.12 -45.15
CA GLY A 663 -55.27 -36.22 -45.49
C GLY A 663 -54.76 -37.48 -44.76
N GLY A 664 -55.24 -37.74 -43.54
CA GLY A 664 -54.92 -39.01 -42.84
C GLY A 664 -55.14 -39.02 -41.32
N ALA A 665 -56.34 -39.47 -40.91
CA ALA A 665 -56.77 -40.02 -39.61
C ALA A 665 -55.65 -40.58 -38.70
N ALA A 666 -55.54 -40.33 -37.39
CA ALA A 666 -56.37 -40.68 -36.22
C ALA A 666 -55.35 -41.07 -35.11
N GLY A 667 -55.53 -40.90 -33.80
CA GLY A 667 -56.60 -40.36 -32.99
C GLY A 667 -56.23 -40.37 -31.50
N ALA A 668 -57.21 -39.99 -30.67
CA ALA A 668 -57.32 -40.19 -29.22
C ALA A 668 -56.36 -39.37 -28.32
N ALA A 669 -56.75 -38.72 -27.22
CA ALA A 669 -58.00 -38.78 -26.46
C ALA A 669 -58.22 -37.50 -25.62
N LYS A 670 -59.51 -37.17 -25.48
CA LYS A 670 -60.26 -36.48 -24.41
C LYS A 670 -59.54 -35.73 -23.27
N ALA A 671 -59.93 -34.47 -23.14
CA ALA A 671 -59.91 -33.60 -21.95
C ALA A 671 -60.74 -34.17 -20.76
N PRO A 672 -60.67 -33.62 -19.52
CA PRO A 672 -61.39 -32.37 -19.22
C PRO A 672 -60.79 -31.41 -18.13
N ARG A 673 -61.11 -30.11 -18.33
CA ARG A 673 -61.61 -29.04 -17.40
C ARG A 673 -61.29 -29.13 -15.90
N LEU A 674 -60.53 -28.15 -15.37
CA LEU A 674 -60.92 -26.86 -14.73
C LEU A 674 -61.50 -26.98 -13.31
N ASP A 675 -60.80 -26.42 -12.33
CA ASP A 675 -61.42 -25.66 -11.24
C ASP A 675 -60.51 -24.49 -10.79
N HIS A 676 -61.14 -23.37 -10.44
CA HIS A 676 -60.53 -22.12 -10.01
C HIS A 676 -60.32 -22.10 -8.50
N GLY A 677 -59.17 -21.63 -8.03
CA GLY A 677 -58.96 -21.30 -6.62
C GLY A 677 -57.88 -20.23 -6.44
N HIS A 678 -58.31 -19.00 -6.12
CA HIS A 678 -57.44 -17.90 -5.71
C HIS A 678 -56.65 -18.26 -4.44
N HIS A 679 -55.32 -18.10 -4.43
CA HIS A 679 -54.57 -17.87 -3.20
C HIS A 679 -53.44 -16.85 -3.38
N HIS A 680 -53.51 -15.82 -2.53
CA HIS A 680 -52.50 -14.80 -2.25
C HIS A 680 -51.13 -15.40 -1.92
N ALA A 681 -50.06 -14.80 -2.45
CA ALA A 681 -48.70 -15.02 -1.98
C ALA A 681 -48.41 -14.19 -0.71
N PRO A 682 -47.77 -14.75 0.33
CA PRO A 682 -47.38 -14.01 1.54
C PRO A 682 -46.03 -13.27 1.39
N PRO A 683 -45.79 -12.21 2.20
CA PRO A 683 -44.58 -11.38 2.15
C PRO A 683 -43.37 -12.04 2.86
N PRO A 684 -42.13 -11.55 2.63
CA PRO A 684 -40.90 -12.16 3.16
C PRO A 684 -40.71 -11.88 4.66
N PRO A 685 -40.01 -12.78 5.41
CA PRO A 685 -39.78 -12.61 6.84
C PRO A 685 -38.61 -11.66 7.17
N PRO A 686 -38.59 -11.06 8.38
CA PRO A 686 -37.68 -9.97 8.74
C PRO A 686 -36.31 -10.44 9.28
N MET A 687 -35.34 -9.53 9.18
CA MET A 687 -34.01 -9.61 9.77
C MET A 687 -34.04 -9.85 11.29
N ALA A 688 -33.26 -10.81 11.77
CA ALA A 688 -32.94 -10.98 13.18
C ALA A 688 -31.51 -10.53 13.47
N ALA A 689 -31.38 -9.66 14.47
CA ALA A 689 -30.12 -9.17 15.03
C ALA A 689 -29.37 -10.27 15.78
N ALA A 690 -28.05 -10.28 15.68
CA ALA A 690 -27.16 -11.03 16.57
C ALA A 690 -26.13 -10.07 17.18
N GLN A 691 -26.19 -9.94 18.51
CA GLN A 691 -25.22 -9.28 19.38
C GLN A 691 -24.20 -10.30 19.93
N PRO A 692 -23.08 -9.85 20.55
CA PRO A 692 -21.79 -10.51 20.46
C PRO A 692 -21.55 -11.54 21.58
N ALA A 693 -20.77 -12.58 21.29
CA ALA A 693 -20.18 -13.46 22.29
C ALA A 693 -18.69 -13.14 22.45
N ALA A 694 -18.32 -12.73 23.66
CA ALA A 694 -16.96 -12.48 24.10
C ALA A 694 -16.38 -13.70 24.84
N ALA A 695 -15.05 -13.77 24.82
CA ALA A 695 -14.14 -14.50 25.70
C ALA A 695 -14.00 -16.02 25.53
N ALA A 696 -12.84 -16.45 25.01
CA ALA A 696 -11.79 -17.09 25.83
C ALA A 696 -10.61 -17.51 24.94
N HIS A 697 -9.48 -16.78 24.97
CA HIS A 697 -8.16 -17.36 24.68
C HIS A 697 -7.07 -16.56 25.41
N HIS A 698 -6.67 -17.07 26.57
CA HIS A 698 -5.32 -16.87 27.10
C HIS A 698 -4.47 -18.08 26.71
N ALA A 699 -3.16 -17.81 26.57
CA ALA A 699 -2.04 -18.74 26.40
C ALA A 699 -1.77 -19.28 24.98
N MET A 700 -0.87 -18.61 24.26
CA MET A 700 0.41 -19.22 23.89
C MET A 700 1.41 -18.15 23.44
N ALA A 701 2.44 -17.98 24.26
CA ALA A 701 3.70 -17.37 23.89
C ALA A 701 4.60 -18.43 23.23
N ALA A 702 5.54 -17.93 22.42
CA ALA A 702 6.68 -18.61 21.84
C ALA A 702 6.44 -19.51 20.61
N GLY A 703 7.01 -19.08 19.48
CA GLY A 703 7.54 -20.00 18.47
C GLY A 703 6.96 -19.93 17.07
N HIS A 704 6.96 -18.79 16.37
CA HIS A 704 6.63 -18.77 14.94
C HIS A 704 7.41 -17.70 14.16
N HIS A 705 8.51 -18.08 13.49
CA HIS A 705 8.99 -17.40 12.26
C HIS A 705 9.88 -18.29 11.37
N ALA A 706 9.65 -19.61 11.34
CA ALA A 706 10.43 -20.53 10.48
C ALA A 706 9.60 -21.48 9.60
N ALA A 707 8.26 -21.41 9.61
CA ALA A 707 7.42 -22.46 9.00
C ALA A 707 6.41 -22.01 7.93
N ALA A 708 6.52 -20.80 7.36
CA ALA A 708 5.50 -20.29 6.43
C ALA A 708 5.64 -20.76 4.97
N TYR A 709 6.77 -21.36 4.57
CA TYR A 709 7.05 -21.75 3.17
C TYR A 709 7.08 -23.27 2.93
N GLY A 710 6.56 -24.07 3.86
CA GLY A 710 6.79 -25.53 3.91
C GLY A 710 5.63 -26.46 3.48
N ALA A 711 4.41 -25.99 3.23
CA ALA A 711 3.32 -26.90 2.86
C ALA A 711 2.21 -26.18 2.07
N TYR A 712 2.20 -26.37 0.74
CA TYR A 712 1.07 -25.95 -0.10
C TYR A 712 0.77 -27.03 -1.14
N GLY A 713 -0.27 -27.81 -0.86
CA GLY A 713 -0.90 -28.72 -1.79
C GLY A 713 -2.42 -28.43 -1.85
N GLN A 714 -2.94 -28.52 -3.08
CA GLN A 714 -4.34 -28.51 -3.52
C GLN A 714 -4.97 -27.15 -3.93
N ALA A 715 -5.50 -27.19 -5.15
CA ALA A 715 -5.96 -26.13 -6.05
C ALA A 715 -7.52 -26.13 -6.16
N PRO A 716 -8.16 -25.54 -7.20
CA PRO A 716 -8.29 -24.12 -7.54
C PRO A 716 -9.76 -23.69 -7.82
N ALA A 717 -10.03 -22.37 -7.94
CA ALA A 717 -11.11 -21.77 -8.78
C ALA A 717 -11.27 -20.23 -8.64
N ALA A 718 -10.68 -19.58 -7.63
CA ALA A 718 -11.04 -18.20 -7.27
C ALA A 718 -10.22 -17.07 -7.94
N ALA A 719 -9.15 -17.38 -8.67
CA ALA A 719 -8.21 -16.35 -9.17
C ALA A 719 -8.76 -15.50 -10.33
N ALA A 720 -9.59 -16.06 -11.21
CA ALA A 720 -10.20 -15.32 -12.32
C ALA A 720 -11.38 -14.42 -11.87
N ALA A 721 -12.04 -14.76 -10.76
CA ALA A 721 -13.16 -13.97 -10.22
C ALA A 721 -12.69 -12.72 -9.47
N SER A 722 -11.49 -12.73 -8.89
CA SER A 722 -10.94 -11.59 -8.15
C SER A 722 -10.52 -10.42 -9.06
N ALA A 723 -10.05 -10.67 -10.28
CA ALA A 723 -9.74 -9.63 -11.25
C ALA A 723 -11.02 -8.96 -11.81
N ALA A 724 -12.08 -9.75 -11.98
CA ALA A 724 -13.40 -9.26 -12.40
C ALA A 724 -14.13 -8.50 -11.28
N ALA A 725 -14.03 -8.94 -10.02
CA ALA A 725 -14.64 -8.26 -8.87
C ALA A 725 -13.93 -6.93 -8.52
N TYR A 726 -12.61 -6.87 -8.71
CA TYR A 726 -11.84 -5.64 -8.49
C TYR A 726 -12.06 -4.61 -9.62
N SER A 727 -12.21 -5.07 -10.86
CA SER A 727 -12.66 -4.25 -11.99
C SER A 727 -14.12 -3.77 -11.83
N GLN A 728 -15.01 -4.59 -11.25
CA GLN A 728 -16.38 -4.17 -10.93
C GLN A 728 -16.45 -3.09 -9.84
N TYR A 729 -15.51 -3.08 -8.89
CA TYR A 729 -15.45 -2.04 -7.85
C TYR A 729 -15.13 -0.65 -8.43
N TYR A 730 -14.31 -0.58 -9.50
CA TYR A 730 -14.08 0.65 -10.28
C TYR A 730 -15.10 0.89 -11.39
N GLY A 731 -15.74 -0.17 -11.91
CA GLY A 731 -16.88 -0.05 -12.83
C GLY A 731 -18.09 0.65 -12.20
N GLN A 732 -18.18 0.67 -10.87
CA GLN A 732 -19.22 1.40 -10.14
C GLN A 732 -18.89 2.89 -9.91
N TYR A 733 -17.63 3.31 -10.13
CA TYR A 733 -17.22 4.72 -10.17
C TYR A 733 -17.07 5.27 -11.61
N GLY A 734 -17.26 4.43 -12.63
CA GLY A 734 -17.27 4.81 -14.05
C GLY A 734 -18.66 4.93 -14.69
N ALA A 735 -19.74 4.61 -13.97
CA ALA A 735 -21.11 4.87 -14.41
C ALA A 735 -21.55 6.26 -13.91
N ALA A 736 -21.42 7.27 -14.78
CA ALA A 736 -22.10 8.57 -14.72
C ALA A 736 -22.49 9.07 -13.31
N GLN A 737 -21.55 9.68 -12.59
CA GLN A 737 -21.90 10.72 -11.62
C GLN A 737 -22.46 11.92 -12.39
N GLN A 738 -23.79 11.95 -12.49
CA GLN A 738 -24.56 13.08 -12.95
C GLN A 738 -24.41 14.19 -11.91
N TYR A 739 -23.40 15.06 -12.07
CA TYR A 739 -23.31 16.28 -11.27
C TYR A 739 -24.55 17.14 -11.53
N PRO A 740 -25.33 17.52 -10.50
CA PRO A 740 -26.43 18.45 -10.67
C PRO A 740 -25.85 19.82 -11.02
N ALA A 741 -26.30 20.36 -12.15
CA ALA A 741 -26.04 21.74 -12.53
C ALA A 741 -26.55 22.67 -11.42
N TYR A 742 -25.64 23.40 -10.79
CA TYR A 742 -25.98 24.53 -9.94
C TYR A 742 -26.63 25.61 -10.81
N GLY A 743 -27.95 25.71 -10.71
CA GLY A 743 -28.74 26.81 -11.26
C GLY A 743 -28.44 28.09 -10.47
N TYR A 744 -27.89 29.09 -11.16
CA TYR A 744 -27.94 30.48 -10.72
C TYR A 744 -29.38 30.97 -10.81
N GLY A 745 -30.02 31.14 -9.66
CA GLY A 745 -31.33 31.77 -9.56
C GLY A 745 -31.23 33.28 -9.73
N TYR A 746 -31.91 33.81 -10.74
CA TYR A 746 -32.42 35.18 -10.74
C TYR A 746 -33.64 35.26 -11.66
N SER A 747 -34.83 35.32 -11.05
CA SER A 747 -35.85 36.30 -11.45
C SER A 747 -37.02 36.21 -10.46
N GLY A 748 -37.18 37.26 -9.66
CA GLY A 748 -38.41 37.54 -8.93
C GLY A 748 -39.26 38.52 -9.73
N TYR A 749 -40.58 38.38 -9.54
CA TYR A 749 -41.67 39.23 -10.04
C TYR A 749 -41.89 39.15 -11.57
N GLY A 750 -43.09 38.95 -12.11
CA GLY A 750 -44.42 39.29 -11.64
C GLY A 750 -45.07 40.17 -12.72
N TYR A 751 -46.17 39.67 -13.29
CA TYR A 751 -46.96 40.13 -14.46
C TYR A 751 -46.52 39.67 -15.85
#